data_AF-A0A8R1TK37-F1
#
_entry.id   AF-A0A8R1TK37-F1
#
_cell.length_a   1.000
_cell.length_b   1.000
_cell.length_c   1.000
_cell.angle_alpha   90.00
_cell.angle_beta   90.00
_cell.angle_gamma   90.00
#
_symmetry.space_group_name_H-M   'P 1'
#
loop_
_entity.id
_entity.type
_entity.pdbx_description
1 polymer ?
#
loop_
_entity_poly.entity_id
_entity_poly.type
_entity_poly.pdbx_seq_one_letter_code
_entity_poly.pdbx_strand_id
1 'polypeptide(L)'
;MSAYTPRNVLVTGGCGFIGSSFVNYIFQVWPQTNIVNIDKLILNSDAHYVNEEIIESSRYKLFTTDIRNCALIERILNENKAIHLNSNFADQIYHFNKIDTVIHFAADCTSTRCYDDPVESIENNVVAFIQFLECIRSYKKVERFIHISTDEVYGDSNLVADEKGKEEDALLLPGNPYAATKAACESYIHFCCESFAMPIIILRINNIYGPNQWDVKVVPRFIKLAKDMDNFTVQGSGTQLRSWLYVDDAAEGIRKAVENGIIHEIYNIGTYFEMNVIDLAHVIQAEVDRQLGRNPTPVKFVGVLDRPYNDLRYLLDYGKINLNIGWSPKITFEEGISRVVASTLTPIKTSEKMRVVIYGGEGWIGQQCCKKLLERKILFVLANCRIGRNSDKEVHFPQDCLVFDELNGICCTHVLCCTGRTHGGKFKTVEYLEGGSKQTYENIRDNLYSTMALAKICQILGLHFTYVGTGYLFAYDQEHPIGGKSFADDDLPTFFGNSYSIVKGITDRMIKQYQGGIKECLNARVTLPLNFCLDEERNLLSKILEYKQIFDIPVSITILDDCIPALIDLMERRVGGNLNLVNPQPISFSQILKLYKEIVCSDLHHYEILDAKDGKYHELCATKGNCALDTSKLEQLCPEIPNSFESLRKGFMKMRDISCDSNLVSS
;
A
#
# COMPACT_ATOMS: atom_id res chain seq x y z
N MET A 1 34.53 -29.23 -3.61
CA MET A 1 34.58 -27.83 -4.09
C MET A 1 34.45 -26.93 -2.87
N SER A 2 35.13 -25.78 -2.84
CA SER A 2 34.87 -24.78 -1.80
C SER A 2 33.44 -24.27 -1.94
N ALA A 3 32.75 -24.07 -0.82
CA ALA A 3 31.41 -23.46 -0.82
C ALA A 3 31.44 -22.10 -1.54
N TYR A 4 30.40 -21.82 -2.31
CA TYR A 4 30.21 -20.52 -2.94
C TYR A 4 30.08 -19.44 -1.86
N THR A 5 30.76 -18.30 -2.04
CA THR A 5 30.72 -17.18 -1.09
C THR A 5 30.20 -15.93 -1.81
N PRO A 6 28.94 -15.52 -1.56
CA PRO A 6 28.35 -14.34 -2.17
C PRO A 6 29.09 -13.06 -1.77
N ARG A 7 29.25 -12.08 -2.66
CA ARG A 7 29.90 -10.79 -2.33
C ARG A 7 28.93 -9.63 -2.35
N ASN A 8 28.09 -9.55 -3.36
CA ASN A 8 27.03 -8.56 -3.49
C ASN A 8 25.73 -9.28 -3.86
N VAL A 9 24.82 -9.31 -2.90
CA VAL A 9 23.56 -10.03 -2.97
C VAL A 9 22.43 -9.04 -3.21
N LEU A 10 21.67 -9.25 -4.27
CA LEU A 10 20.40 -8.60 -4.51
C LEU A 10 19.27 -9.44 -3.92
N VAL A 11 18.55 -8.91 -2.92
CA VAL A 11 17.36 -9.52 -2.33
C VAL A 11 16.14 -8.75 -2.79
N THR A 12 15.16 -9.40 -3.40
CA THR A 12 13.86 -8.75 -3.69
C THR A 12 12.81 -9.23 -2.69
N GLY A 13 11.96 -8.35 -2.17
CA GLY A 13 10.96 -8.71 -1.15
C GLY A 13 11.56 -8.86 0.24
N GLY A 14 12.73 -8.24 0.50
CA GLY A 14 13.47 -8.39 1.75
C GLY A 14 12.88 -7.60 2.93
N CYS A 15 11.82 -6.81 2.72
CA CYS A 15 11.05 -6.19 3.80
C CYS A 15 9.74 -6.95 4.08
N GLY A 16 9.45 -8.05 3.38
CA GLY A 16 8.37 -8.97 3.75
C GLY A 16 8.78 -9.93 4.86
N PHE A 17 7.83 -10.74 5.34
CA PHE A 17 8.06 -11.71 6.43
C PHE A 17 9.32 -12.58 6.23
N ILE A 18 9.33 -13.49 5.25
CA ILE A 18 10.45 -14.43 5.05
C ILE A 18 11.72 -13.69 4.63
N GLY A 19 11.58 -12.69 3.75
CA GLY A 19 12.71 -11.92 3.24
C GLY A 19 13.46 -11.17 4.33
N SER A 20 12.74 -10.52 5.26
CA SER A 20 13.32 -9.79 6.38
C SER A 20 14.03 -10.71 7.37
N SER A 21 13.44 -11.85 7.71
CA SER A 21 14.09 -12.86 8.57
C SER A 21 15.37 -13.40 7.92
N PHE A 22 15.35 -13.64 6.61
CA PHE A 22 16.54 -14.01 5.86
C PHE A 22 17.60 -12.90 5.88
N VAL A 23 17.24 -11.64 5.61
CA VAL A 23 18.17 -10.49 5.66
C VAL A 23 18.81 -10.36 7.05
N ASN A 24 18.00 -10.41 8.11
CA ASN A 24 18.47 -10.31 9.50
C ASN A 24 19.46 -11.42 9.87
N TYR A 25 19.14 -12.65 9.47
CA TYR A 25 20.01 -13.81 9.67
C TYR A 25 21.30 -13.70 8.86
N ILE A 26 21.18 -13.45 7.55
CA ILE A 26 22.28 -13.60 6.62
C ILE A 26 23.32 -12.50 6.73
N PHE A 27 22.89 -11.30 7.16
CA PHE A 27 23.79 -10.16 7.37
C PHE A 27 24.88 -10.45 8.42
N GLN A 28 24.56 -11.26 9.43
CA GLN A 28 25.49 -11.71 10.47
C GLN A 28 26.36 -12.88 10.00
N VAL A 29 25.77 -13.80 9.24
CA VAL A 29 26.44 -15.01 8.76
C VAL A 29 27.43 -14.72 7.62
N TRP A 30 27.14 -13.71 6.80
CA TRP A 30 28.00 -13.25 5.72
C TRP A 30 28.60 -11.86 6.04
N PRO A 31 29.62 -11.78 6.92
CA PRO A 31 30.11 -10.51 7.46
C PRO A 31 30.81 -9.61 6.42
N GLN A 32 31.18 -10.17 5.27
CA GLN A 32 31.89 -9.46 4.18
C GLN A 32 31.00 -9.21 2.96
N THR A 33 29.72 -9.59 3.03
CA THR A 33 28.80 -9.50 1.90
C THR A 33 27.99 -8.22 2.01
N ASN A 34 27.82 -7.56 0.87
CA ASN A 34 26.91 -6.43 0.71
C ASN A 34 25.53 -6.94 0.31
N ILE A 35 24.49 -6.36 0.88
CA ILE A 35 23.08 -6.69 0.63
C ILE A 35 22.39 -5.47 0.04
N VAL A 36 21.96 -5.60 -1.21
CA VAL A 36 21.04 -4.68 -1.86
C VAL A 36 19.64 -5.28 -1.74
N ASN A 37 18.79 -4.68 -0.94
CA ASN A 37 17.39 -5.07 -0.78
C ASN A 37 16.51 -4.20 -1.68
N ILE A 38 15.63 -4.82 -2.46
CA ILE A 38 14.59 -4.17 -3.25
C ILE A 38 13.24 -4.60 -2.71
N ASP A 39 12.42 -3.64 -2.31
CA ASP A 39 11.07 -3.92 -1.84
C ASP A 39 10.09 -2.85 -2.28
N LYS A 40 8.87 -3.25 -2.65
CA LYS A 40 7.82 -2.31 -3.05
C LYS A 40 7.16 -1.66 -1.83
N LEU A 41 7.34 -2.19 -0.63
CA LEU A 41 6.58 -1.85 0.58
C LEU A 41 5.07 -1.92 0.30
N ILE A 42 4.61 -3.12 -0.05
CA ILE A 42 3.19 -3.47 -0.13
C ILE A 42 2.64 -3.81 1.26
N LEU A 43 1.33 -4.08 1.34
CA LEU A 43 0.61 -4.24 2.61
C LEU A 43 1.32 -5.17 3.59
N ASN A 44 1.88 -6.30 3.14
CA ASN A 44 2.53 -7.31 3.99
C ASN A 44 4.06 -7.14 4.16
N SER A 45 4.57 -5.94 3.91
CA SER A 45 6.01 -5.63 4.01
C SER A 45 6.23 -4.30 4.72
N ASP A 46 7.29 -4.23 5.52
CA ASP A 46 7.65 -3.07 6.32
C ASP A 46 9.16 -2.97 6.46
N ALA A 47 9.73 -1.80 6.22
CA ALA A 47 11.18 -1.62 6.35
C ALA A 47 11.66 -1.89 7.78
N HIS A 48 10.79 -1.71 8.79
CA HIS A 48 11.12 -1.97 10.20
C HIS A 48 11.41 -3.46 10.49
N TYR A 49 10.98 -4.39 9.62
CA TYR A 49 11.24 -5.82 9.83
C TYR A 49 12.73 -6.16 9.67
N VAL A 50 13.49 -5.30 8.99
CA VAL A 50 14.96 -5.39 8.97
C VAL A 50 15.50 -4.66 10.20
N ASN A 51 16.43 -5.28 10.92
CA ASN A 51 16.97 -4.71 12.15
C ASN A 51 17.63 -3.34 11.90
N GLU A 52 17.47 -2.45 12.88
CA GLU A 52 17.99 -1.08 12.85
C GLU A 52 19.51 -1.05 12.64
N GLU A 53 20.28 -1.93 13.29
CA GLU A 53 21.74 -2.01 13.09
C GLU A 53 22.14 -2.41 11.66
N ILE A 54 21.26 -3.09 10.93
CA ILE A 54 21.49 -3.49 9.54
C ILE A 54 21.17 -2.31 8.63
N ILE A 55 20.06 -1.63 8.86
CA ILE A 55 19.64 -0.45 8.08
C ILE A 55 20.71 0.65 8.11
N GLU A 56 21.36 0.84 9.26
CA GLU A 56 22.44 1.83 9.44
C GLU A 56 23.79 1.39 8.86
N SER A 57 23.94 0.13 8.46
CA SER A 57 25.21 -0.39 7.97
C SER A 57 25.50 0.02 6.53
N SER A 58 26.77 0.36 6.25
CA SER A 58 27.25 0.60 4.87
C SER A 58 27.20 -0.64 3.96
N ARG A 59 27.06 -1.85 4.53
CA ARG A 59 26.91 -3.10 3.77
C ARG A 59 25.48 -3.35 3.29
N TYR A 60 24.50 -2.60 3.77
CA TYR A 60 23.09 -2.80 3.44
C TYR A 60 22.53 -1.57 2.73
N LYS A 61 21.67 -1.79 1.74
CA LYS A 61 20.90 -0.72 1.12
C LYS A 61 19.52 -1.20 0.71
N LEU A 62 18.51 -0.46 1.13
CA LEU A 62 17.14 -0.62 0.64
C LEU A 62 16.87 0.34 -0.53
N PHE A 63 16.37 -0.20 -1.64
CA PHE A 63 15.72 0.53 -2.72
C PHE A 63 14.24 0.22 -2.68
N THR A 64 13.42 1.23 -2.37
CA THR A 64 11.98 1.04 -2.38
C THR A 64 11.43 1.26 -3.78
N THR A 65 11.16 0.17 -4.51
CA THR A 65 10.66 0.17 -5.89
C THR A 65 9.94 -1.15 -6.22
N ASP A 66 9.07 -1.13 -7.22
CA ASP A 66 8.57 -2.34 -7.85
C ASP A 66 9.67 -3.01 -8.70
N ILE A 67 9.69 -4.34 -8.73
CA ILE A 67 10.62 -5.11 -9.58
C ILE A 67 10.34 -4.96 -11.08
N ARG A 68 9.15 -4.46 -11.45
CA ARG A 68 8.78 -4.07 -12.81
C ARG A 68 9.48 -2.82 -13.31
N ASN A 69 10.07 -2.03 -12.42
CA ASN A 69 10.82 -0.83 -12.77
C ASN A 69 12.18 -1.20 -13.39
N CYS A 70 12.14 -1.72 -14.62
CA CYS A 70 13.30 -2.25 -15.32
C CYS A 70 14.44 -1.24 -15.41
N ALA A 71 14.13 0.03 -15.66
CA ALA A 71 15.12 1.10 -15.72
C ALA A 71 15.92 1.22 -14.39
N LEU A 72 15.23 1.20 -13.25
CA LEU A 72 15.90 1.24 -11.95
C LEU A 72 16.63 -0.07 -11.63
N ILE A 73 16.06 -1.23 -11.98
CA ILE A 73 16.73 -2.52 -11.80
C ILE A 73 18.03 -2.57 -12.60
N GLU A 74 18.01 -2.22 -13.89
CA GLU A 74 19.18 -2.16 -14.74
C GLU A 74 20.22 -1.16 -14.21
N ARG A 75 19.76 -0.02 -13.70
CA ARG A 75 20.63 0.96 -13.04
C ARG A 75 21.34 0.36 -11.82
N ILE A 76 20.59 -0.28 -10.92
CA ILE A 76 21.12 -0.95 -9.72
C ILE A 76 22.14 -2.04 -10.09
N LEU A 77 21.89 -2.79 -11.17
CA LEU A 77 22.79 -3.85 -11.63
C LEU A 77 24.08 -3.30 -12.28
N ASN A 78 23.98 -2.23 -13.07
CA ASN A 78 25.07 -1.78 -13.94
C ASN A 78 25.91 -0.63 -13.37
N GLU A 79 25.34 0.24 -12.53
CA GLU A 79 26.05 1.43 -12.07
C GLU A 79 27.18 1.08 -11.10
N ASN A 80 28.41 1.46 -11.46
CA ASN A 80 29.60 1.41 -10.58
C ASN A 80 29.83 2.73 -9.82
N LYS A 81 28.89 3.68 -9.90
CA LYS A 81 28.96 4.99 -9.23
C LYS A 81 27.80 5.12 -8.26
N ALA A 82 28.00 5.92 -7.22
CA ALA A 82 26.98 6.22 -6.21
C ALA A 82 25.63 6.54 -6.87
N ILE A 83 24.60 5.77 -6.54
CA ILE A 83 23.23 6.16 -6.85
C ILE A 83 22.91 7.31 -5.88
N HIS A 84 23.03 8.54 -6.38
CA HIS A 84 22.66 9.75 -5.65
C HIS A 84 21.13 9.82 -5.55
N LEU A 85 20.60 9.27 -4.46
CA LEU A 85 19.18 9.34 -4.14
C LEU A 85 18.91 10.69 -3.44
N ASN A 86 18.75 11.77 -4.23
CA ASN A 86 18.44 13.13 -3.80
C ASN A 86 19.52 13.93 -3.02
N SER A 87 19.68 15.20 -3.38
CA SER A 87 20.62 16.16 -2.77
C SER A 87 20.34 16.56 -1.30
N ASN A 88 19.24 16.08 -0.71
CA ASN A 88 18.78 16.50 0.61
C ASN A 88 18.98 15.44 1.71
N PHE A 89 19.39 14.22 1.34
CA PHE A 89 19.83 13.21 2.30
C PHE A 89 21.29 12.89 1.96
N ALA A 90 22.18 13.07 2.94
CA ALA A 90 23.63 13.03 2.76
C ALA A 90 24.08 11.89 1.83
N ASP A 91 24.80 12.28 0.77
CA ASP A 91 25.35 11.40 -0.24
C ASP A 91 26.19 10.27 0.37
N GLN A 92 25.60 9.10 0.55
CA GLN A 92 26.38 7.88 0.77
C GLN A 92 26.75 7.29 -0.60
N ILE A 93 28.04 7.34 -0.90
CA ILE A 93 28.63 6.65 -2.04
C ILE A 93 28.63 5.15 -1.71
N TYR A 94 27.74 4.41 -2.35
CA TYR A 94 27.70 2.96 -2.21
C TYR A 94 28.56 2.27 -3.28
N HIS A 95 29.27 1.24 -2.86
CA HIS A 95 30.10 0.41 -3.75
C HIS A 95 29.48 -0.98 -3.94
N PHE A 96 28.23 -1.05 -4.40
CA PHE A 96 27.56 -2.31 -4.77
C PHE A 96 28.02 -2.80 -6.15
N ASN A 97 29.33 -2.79 -6.39
CA ASN A 97 29.89 -3.14 -7.68
C ASN A 97 29.71 -4.64 -7.91
N LYS A 98 29.01 -4.99 -8.99
CA LYS A 98 28.83 -6.35 -9.50
C LYS A 98 27.98 -7.24 -8.57
N ILE A 99 26.66 -7.11 -8.67
CA ILE A 99 25.74 -8.13 -8.13
C ILE A 99 26.14 -9.50 -8.71
N ASP A 100 26.50 -10.43 -7.84
CA ASP A 100 26.86 -11.81 -8.19
C ASP A 100 25.77 -12.81 -7.79
N THR A 101 24.95 -12.45 -6.81
CA THR A 101 23.91 -13.32 -6.27
C THR A 101 22.57 -12.59 -6.25
N VAL A 102 21.50 -13.28 -6.65
CA VAL A 102 20.12 -12.80 -6.53
C VAL A 102 19.31 -13.79 -5.69
N ILE A 103 18.52 -13.29 -4.74
CA ILE A 103 17.60 -14.09 -3.93
C ILE A 103 16.22 -13.45 -4.02
N HIS A 104 15.31 -14.12 -4.71
CA HIS A 104 14.03 -13.55 -5.11
C HIS A 104 12.87 -14.05 -4.25
N PHE A 105 12.42 -13.23 -3.29
CA PHE A 105 11.21 -13.47 -2.47
C PHE A 105 9.97 -12.71 -2.94
N ALA A 106 10.13 -11.62 -3.71
CA ALA A 106 9.04 -10.70 -4.02
C ALA A 106 7.88 -11.40 -4.73
N ALA A 107 6.70 -11.38 -4.11
CA ALA A 107 5.44 -11.88 -4.65
C ALA A 107 4.26 -11.31 -3.83
N ASP A 108 3.11 -11.13 -4.46
CA ASP A 108 1.83 -11.01 -3.75
C ASP A 108 1.36 -12.41 -3.32
N CYS A 109 1.39 -12.67 -2.02
CA CYS A 109 1.03 -13.95 -1.40
C CYS A 109 -0.32 -13.90 -0.68
N THR A 110 -1.13 -12.88 -0.96
CA THR A 110 -2.43 -12.65 -0.33
C THR A 110 -3.51 -13.45 -1.04
N SER A 111 -3.67 -14.72 -0.66
CA SER A 111 -4.56 -15.68 -1.35
C SER A 111 -5.97 -15.14 -1.65
N THR A 112 -6.61 -14.42 -0.71
CA THR A 112 -7.93 -13.83 -0.91
C THR A 112 -7.96 -12.82 -2.06
N ARG A 113 -6.98 -11.90 -2.08
CA ARG A 113 -6.80 -10.94 -3.18
C ARG A 113 -6.59 -11.65 -4.51
N CYS A 114 -5.89 -12.79 -4.48
CA CYS A 114 -5.63 -13.57 -5.68
C CYS A 114 -6.86 -14.30 -6.23
N TYR A 115 -7.80 -14.69 -5.35
CA TYR A 115 -9.08 -15.25 -5.77
C TYR A 115 -10.00 -14.17 -6.35
N ASP A 116 -10.01 -12.97 -5.75
CA ASP A 116 -10.89 -11.89 -6.16
C ASP A 116 -10.45 -11.25 -7.49
N ASP A 117 -9.14 -11.22 -7.77
CA ASP A 117 -8.58 -10.66 -9.01
C ASP A 117 -7.39 -11.48 -9.55
N PRO A 118 -7.68 -12.55 -10.33
CA PRO A 118 -6.64 -13.39 -10.92
C PRO A 118 -5.73 -12.63 -11.91
N VAL A 119 -6.25 -11.60 -12.59
CA VAL A 119 -5.47 -10.82 -13.56
C VAL A 119 -4.42 -9.99 -12.83
N GLU A 120 -4.81 -9.28 -11.77
CA GLU A 120 -3.89 -8.52 -10.92
C GLU A 120 -2.79 -9.43 -10.33
N SER A 121 -3.15 -10.67 -9.98
CA SER A 121 -2.19 -11.66 -9.47
C SER A 121 -1.16 -12.09 -10.51
N ILE A 122 -1.60 -12.34 -11.74
CA ILE A 122 -0.70 -12.67 -12.86
C ILE A 122 0.22 -11.49 -13.17
N GLU A 123 -0.30 -10.26 -13.15
CA GLU A 123 0.52 -9.06 -13.34
C GLU A 123 1.59 -8.92 -12.24
N ASN A 124 1.20 -9.06 -10.97
CA ASN A 124 2.07 -8.86 -9.82
C ASN A 124 3.10 -9.97 -9.63
N ASN A 125 2.78 -11.21 -9.97
CA ASN A 125 3.66 -12.35 -9.72
C ASN A 125 4.37 -12.83 -10.98
N VAL A 126 3.66 -12.99 -12.11
CA VAL A 126 4.22 -13.60 -13.32
C VAL A 126 4.86 -12.54 -14.21
N VAL A 127 4.10 -11.51 -14.61
CA VAL A 127 4.61 -10.47 -15.51
C VAL A 127 5.75 -9.70 -14.84
N ALA A 128 5.58 -9.35 -13.57
CA ALA A 128 6.61 -8.69 -12.78
C ALA A 128 7.91 -9.51 -12.68
N PHE A 129 7.79 -10.82 -12.41
CA PHE A 129 8.92 -11.72 -12.35
C PHE A 129 9.63 -11.85 -13.70
N ILE A 130 8.88 -12.00 -14.80
CA ILE A 130 9.46 -12.12 -16.14
C ILE A 130 10.27 -10.87 -16.49
N GLN A 131 9.70 -9.67 -16.29
CA GLN A 131 10.41 -8.41 -16.55
C GLN A 131 11.69 -8.28 -15.73
N PHE A 132 11.61 -8.63 -14.44
CA PHE A 132 12.78 -8.65 -13.56
C PHE A 132 13.84 -9.66 -14.02
N LEU A 133 13.42 -10.90 -14.34
CA LEU A 133 14.33 -11.95 -14.77
C LEU A 133 15.02 -11.61 -16.09
N GLU A 134 14.33 -10.95 -17.02
CA GLU A 134 14.91 -10.46 -18.28
C GLU A 134 15.99 -9.39 -18.05
N CYS A 135 15.82 -8.51 -17.06
CA CYS A 135 16.86 -7.57 -16.65
C CYS A 135 18.10 -8.32 -16.12
N ILE A 136 17.89 -9.34 -15.27
CA ILE A 136 18.97 -10.17 -14.73
C ILE A 136 19.68 -10.96 -15.83
N ARG A 137 18.93 -11.56 -16.75
CA ARG A 137 19.44 -12.29 -17.91
C ARG A 137 20.33 -11.39 -18.78
N SER A 138 19.90 -10.16 -19.03
CA SER A 138 20.64 -9.18 -19.83
C SER A 138 21.94 -8.73 -19.16
N TYR A 139 21.97 -8.70 -17.83
CA TYR A 139 23.12 -8.29 -17.03
C TYR A 139 24.28 -9.31 -17.01
N LYS A 140 24.01 -10.62 -17.17
CA LYS A 140 24.99 -11.71 -17.42
C LYS A 140 26.12 -11.93 -16.39
N LYS A 141 26.15 -11.22 -15.26
CA LYS A 141 27.21 -11.35 -14.23
C LYS A 141 26.75 -12.09 -12.97
N VAL A 142 25.49 -12.49 -12.89
CA VAL A 142 24.97 -13.29 -11.78
C VAL A 142 25.53 -14.70 -11.87
N GLU A 143 26.10 -15.18 -10.77
CA GLU A 143 26.67 -16.52 -10.59
C GLU A 143 25.72 -17.44 -9.83
N ARG A 144 24.78 -16.88 -9.05
CA ARG A 144 23.71 -17.60 -8.36
C ARG A 144 22.41 -16.81 -8.37
N PHE A 145 21.32 -17.44 -8.79
CA PHE A 145 19.97 -16.90 -8.63
C PHE A 145 19.13 -17.91 -7.86
N ILE A 146 18.60 -17.53 -6.70
CA ILE A 146 17.71 -18.37 -5.91
C ILE A 146 16.28 -17.87 -6.09
N HIS A 147 15.42 -18.70 -6.70
CA HIS A 147 13.99 -18.44 -6.78
C HIS A 147 13.27 -19.11 -5.62
N ILE A 148 12.63 -18.32 -4.77
CA ILE A 148 11.85 -18.83 -3.65
C ILE A 148 10.43 -19.11 -4.14
N SER A 149 10.08 -20.39 -4.21
CA SER A 149 8.76 -20.90 -4.55
C SER A 149 8.07 -21.51 -3.33
N THR A 150 7.00 -22.27 -3.55
CA THR A 150 6.11 -22.82 -2.52
C THR A 150 5.79 -24.27 -2.81
N ASP A 151 5.52 -25.07 -1.78
CA ASP A 151 4.95 -26.42 -1.91
C ASP A 151 3.59 -26.46 -2.60
N GLU A 152 2.81 -25.37 -2.52
CA GLU A 152 1.47 -25.29 -3.13
C GLU A 152 1.48 -25.52 -4.66
N VAL A 153 2.63 -25.40 -5.32
CA VAL A 153 2.78 -25.71 -6.76
C VAL A 153 2.53 -27.18 -7.08
N TYR A 154 2.75 -28.09 -6.12
CA TYR A 154 2.48 -29.52 -6.28
C TYR A 154 0.99 -29.87 -6.15
N GLY A 155 0.19 -28.98 -5.56
CA GLY A 155 -1.18 -29.27 -5.15
C GLY A 155 -1.26 -30.22 -3.95
N ASP A 156 -2.43 -30.82 -3.77
CA ASP A 156 -2.75 -31.66 -2.61
C ASP A 156 -1.88 -32.93 -2.50
N SER A 157 -1.58 -33.32 -1.26
CA SER A 157 -0.97 -34.60 -0.90
C SER A 157 -2.05 -35.61 -0.48
N ASN A 158 -1.77 -36.91 -0.60
CA ASN A 158 -2.77 -37.90 -0.17
C ASN A 158 -2.95 -37.85 1.35
N LEU A 159 -4.18 -38.12 1.81
CA LEU A 159 -4.51 -38.18 3.23
C LEU A 159 -4.15 -39.51 3.91
N VAL A 160 -3.50 -40.43 3.19
CA VAL A 160 -3.07 -41.71 3.75
C VAL A 160 -1.86 -41.54 4.68
N ALA A 161 -1.79 -42.39 5.70
CA ALA A 161 -0.78 -42.29 6.76
C ALA A 161 0.65 -42.62 6.28
N ASP A 162 0.79 -43.36 5.18
CA ASP A 162 2.06 -43.77 4.58
C ASP A 162 2.54 -42.84 3.45
N GLU A 163 1.85 -41.72 3.22
CA GLU A 163 2.31 -40.64 2.33
C GLU A 163 3.69 -40.14 2.78
N LYS A 164 4.67 -40.18 1.87
CA LYS A 164 6.06 -39.79 2.16
C LYS A 164 6.34 -38.32 1.91
N GLY A 165 5.39 -37.63 1.25
CA GLY A 165 5.55 -36.25 0.82
C GLY A 165 5.96 -36.15 -0.64
N LYS A 166 5.76 -34.96 -1.21
CA LYS A 166 6.12 -34.68 -2.61
C LYS A 166 7.63 -34.53 -2.75
N GLU A 167 8.21 -35.27 -3.69
CA GLU A 167 9.60 -35.12 -4.14
C GLU A 167 9.71 -34.03 -5.23
N GLU A 168 10.93 -33.56 -5.54
CA GLU A 168 11.13 -32.42 -6.46
C GLU A 168 10.73 -32.65 -7.91
N ASP A 169 10.62 -33.92 -8.34
CA ASP A 169 10.19 -34.32 -9.69
C ASP A 169 8.66 -34.51 -9.81
N ALA A 170 7.91 -34.31 -8.72
CA ALA A 170 6.47 -34.40 -8.73
C ALA A 170 5.83 -33.37 -9.69
N LEU A 171 4.70 -33.77 -10.28
CA LEU A 171 3.93 -32.92 -11.19
C LEU A 171 3.45 -31.65 -10.48
N LEU A 172 3.51 -30.52 -11.19
CA LEU A 172 2.97 -29.26 -10.72
C LEU A 172 1.47 -29.19 -11.01
N LEU A 173 0.65 -29.31 -9.97
CA LEU A 173 -0.81 -29.31 -10.03
C LEU A 173 -1.40 -28.27 -9.07
N PRO A 174 -1.12 -26.96 -9.26
CA PRO A 174 -1.51 -25.93 -8.32
C PRO A 174 -3.03 -25.84 -8.15
N GLY A 175 -3.50 -25.93 -6.90
CA GLY A 175 -4.93 -25.89 -6.54
C GLY A 175 -5.52 -24.49 -6.41
N ASN A 176 -4.71 -23.44 -6.46
CA ASN A 176 -5.16 -22.06 -6.24
C ASN A 176 -4.44 -21.03 -7.12
N PRO A 177 -5.01 -19.81 -7.29
CA PRO A 177 -4.44 -18.80 -8.19
C PRO A 177 -3.00 -18.39 -7.83
N TYR A 178 -2.68 -18.26 -6.54
CA TYR A 178 -1.33 -17.91 -6.10
C TYR A 178 -0.32 -18.99 -6.52
N ALA A 179 -0.60 -20.26 -6.19
CA ALA A 179 0.22 -21.39 -6.59
C ALA A 179 0.38 -21.50 -8.11
N ALA A 180 -0.69 -21.21 -8.86
CA ALA A 180 -0.65 -21.20 -10.33
C ALA A 180 0.33 -20.13 -10.85
N THR A 181 0.37 -18.93 -10.26
CA THR A 181 1.35 -17.91 -10.63
C THR A 181 2.79 -18.34 -10.32
N LYS A 182 3.03 -19.02 -9.20
CA LYS A 182 4.37 -19.53 -8.83
C LYS A 182 4.84 -20.63 -9.78
N ALA A 183 3.96 -21.57 -10.14
CA ALA A 183 4.25 -22.61 -11.14
C ALA A 183 4.52 -22.02 -12.54
N ALA A 184 3.81 -20.95 -12.92
CA ALA A 184 4.09 -20.23 -14.16
C ALA A 184 5.49 -19.59 -14.17
N CYS A 185 5.92 -18.99 -13.05
CA CYS A 185 7.28 -18.46 -12.89
C CYS A 185 8.33 -19.58 -13.02
N GLU A 186 8.12 -20.74 -12.38
CA GLU A 186 9.02 -21.90 -12.51
C GLU A 186 9.14 -22.39 -13.95
N SER A 187 8.02 -22.41 -14.69
CA SER A 187 8.02 -22.79 -16.10
C SER A 187 8.86 -21.83 -16.97
N TYR A 188 8.80 -20.53 -16.69
CA TYR A 188 9.64 -19.53 -17.38
C TYR A 188 11.12 -19.65 -16.98
N ILE A 189 11.41 -19.94 -15.71
CA ILE A 189 12.78 -20.24 -15.24
C ILE A 189 13.36 -21.44 -15.99
N HIS A 190 12.60 -22.52 -16.15
CA HIS A 190 13.05 -23.70 -16.89
C HIS A 190 13.48 -23.31 -18.32
N PHE A 191 12.65 -22.54 -19.04
CA PHE A 191 13.03 -21.99 -20.34
C PHE A 191 14.34 -21.20 -20.29
N CYS A 192 14.52 -20.33 -19.30
CA CYS A 192 15.73 -19.51 -19.17
C CYS A 192 16.98 -20.34 -18.86
N CYS A 193 16.88 -21.38 -18.05
CA CYS A 193 17.96 -22.32 -17.78
C CYS A 193 18.35 -23.08 -19.05
N GLU A 194 17.40 -23.67 -19.76
CA GLU A 194 17.67 -24.45 -20.98
C GLU A 194 18.20 -23.58 -22.13
N SER A 195 17.66 -22.39 -22.31
CA SER A 195 17.97 -21.54 -23.47
C SER A 195 19.20 -20.65 -23.26
N PHE A 196 19.49 -20.26 -22.01
CA PHE A 196 20.51 -19.26 -21.70
C PHE A 196 21.49 -19.68 -20.60
N ALA A 197 21.36 -20.89 -20.04
CA ALA A 197 22.20 -21.40 -18.95
C ALA A 197 22.25 -20.44 -17.74
N MET A 198 21.14 -19.78 -17.42
CA MET A 198 21.05 -18.91 -16.25
C MET A 198 21.23 -19.72 -14.97
N PRO A 199 22.09 -19.30 -14.02
CA PRO A 199 22.47 -20.12 -12.88
C PRO A 199 21.43 -20.08 -11.75
N ILE A 200 20.23 -20.59 -12.04
CA ILE A 200 19.06 -20.53 -11.17
C ILE A 200 18.94 -21.82 -10.36
N ILE A 201 18.57 -21.70 -9.08
CA ILE A 201 18.16 -22.78 -8.18
C ILE A 201 16.76 -22.44 -7.67
N ILE A 202 15.85 -23.41 -7.71
CA ILE A 202 14.48 -23.23 -7.21
C ILE A 202 14.37 -23.87 -5.83
N LEU A 203 13.84 -23.12 -4.86
CA LEU A 203 13.54 -23.63 -3.53
C LEU A 203 12.02 -23.66 -3.33
N ARG A 204 11.43 -24.85 -3.17
CA ARG A 204 9.99 -24.99 -2.87
C ARG A 204 9.85 -25.20 -1.37
N ILE A 205 9.20 -24.24 -0.70
CA ILE A 205 9.19 -24.18 0.77
C ILE A 205 7.78 -24.46 1.31
N ASN A 206 7.68 -25.19 2.42
CA ASN A 206 6.43 -25.36 3.17
C ASN A 206 5.87 -24.04 3.73
N ASN A 207 4.70 -24.11 4.37
CA ASN A 207 4.20 -23.05 5.24
C ASN A 207 5.24 -22.65 6.30
N ILE A 208 5.63 -21.38 6.27
CA ILE A 208 6.57 -20.80 7.22
C ILE A 208 5.81 -20.04 8.30
N TYR A 209 6.26 -20.13 9.55
CA TYR A 209 5.79 -19.30 10.66
C TYR A 209 6.95 -18.72 11.46
N GLY A 210 6.75 -17.55 12.07
CA GLY A 210 7.82 -16.81 12.73
C GLY A 210 7.40 -15.40 13.14
N PRO A 211 8.29 -14.66 13.84
CA PRO A 211 8.12 -13.24 14.10
C PRO A 211 7.92 -12.42 12.82
N ASN A 212 7.30 -11.24 12.91
CA ASN A 212 7.00 -10.34 11.77
C ASN A 212 6.06 -10.94 10.70
N GLN A 213 5.40 -12.06 10.97
CA GLN A 213 4.40 -12.60 10.07
C GLN A 213 3.11 -11.74 10.13
N TRP A 214 2.61 -11.33 8.97
CA TRP A 214 1.45 -10.46 8.85
C TRP A 214 0.13 -11.14 9.31
N ASP A 215 -0.76 -10.37 9.95
CA ASP A 215 -1.98 -10.85 10.65
C ASP A 215 -3.09 -11.45 9.77
N VAL A 216 -2.90 -11.48 8.44
CA VAL A 216 -3.78 -12.22 7.51
C VAL A 216 -3.46 -13.72 7.49
N LYS A 217 -2.26 -14.12 7.95
CA LYS A 217 -1.87 -15.53 8.08
C LYS A 217 -2.40 -16.09 9.40
N VAL A 218 -2.65 -17.40 9.43
CA VAL A 218 -3.40 -18.03 10.53
C VAL A 218 -2.72 -17.90 11.89
N VAL A 219 -1.39 -18.09 11.98
CA VAL A 219 -0.65 -17.99 13.25
C VAL A 219 -0.76 -16.60 13.89
N PRO A 220 -0.35 -15.49 13.24
CA PRO A 220 -0.47 -14.17 13.85
C PRO A 220 -1.92 -13.75 14.09
N ARG A 221 -2.86 -14.14 13.22
CA ARG A 221 -4.30 -13.91 13.44
C ARG A 221 -4.76 -14.59 14.74
N PHE A 222 -4.40 -15.84 14.94
CA PHE A 222 -4.78 -16.61 16.12
C PHE A 222 -4.14 -16.07 17.39
N ILE A 223 -2.90 -15.60 17.33
CA ILE A 223 -2.25 -14.93 18.48
C ILE A 223 -3.01 -13.66 18.85
N LYS A 224 -3.43 -12.85 17.86
CA LYS A 224 -4.25 -11.66 18.09
C LYS A 224 -5.59 -12.00 18.75
N LEU A 225 -6.33 -12.96 18.18
CA LEU A 225 -7.62 -13.40 18.73
C LEU A 225 -7.47 -13.95 20.16
N ALA A 226 -6.44 -14.77 20.42
CA ALA A 226 -6.13 -15.29 21.75
C ALA A 226 -5.83 -14.18 22.76
N LYS A 227 -5.03 -13.19 22.35
CA LYS A 227 -4.65 -12.03 23.19
C LYS A 227 -5.88 -11.21 23.57
N ASP A 228 -6.76 -10.97 22.61
CA ASP A 228 -7.99 -10.17 22.74
C ASP A 228 -9.16 -10.96 23.34
N MET A 229 -8.97 -12.26 23.59
CA MET A 229 -9.99 -13.20 24.09
C MET A 229 -11.21 -13.30 23.15
N ASP A 230 -10.99 -13.20 21.85
CA ASP A 230 -12.01 -13.28 20.82
C ASP A 230 -12.12 -14.71 20.25
N ASN A 231 -13.17 -14.98 19.48
CA ASN A 231 -13.41 -16.29 18.90
C ASN A 231 -12.48 -16.55 17.71
N PHE A 232 -11.97 -17.78 17.61
CA PHE A 232 -11.09 -18.23 16.54
C PHE A 232 -11.90 -18.47 15.27
N THR A 233 -11.50 -17.80 14.20
CA THR A 233 -12.16 -17.92 12.90
C THR A 233 -11.52 -19.03 12.10
N VAL A 234 -12.31 -20.03 11.71
CA VAL A 234 -11.84 -21.23 11.01
C VAL A 234 -12.55 -21.33 9.66
N GLN A 235 -11.76 -21.48 8.59
CA GLN A 235 -12.28 -21.74 7.25
C GLN A 235 -12.56 -23.24 7.08
N GLY A 236 -13.75 -23.56 6.55
CA GLY A 236 -14.16 -24.95 6.34
C GLY A 236 -14.24 -25.74 7.64
N SER A 237 -13.76 -27.00 7.61
CA SER A 237 -13.74 -27.88 8.80
C SER A 237 -12.60 -27.55 9.77
N GLY A 238 -11.55 -26.85 9.33
CA GLY A 238 -10.31 -26.68 10.10
C GLY A 238 -9.43 -27.92 10.20
N THR A 239 -9.82 -29.04 9.56
CA THR A 239 -9.09 -30.33 9.62
C THR A 239 -7.97 -30.44 8.59
N GLN A 240 -7.78 -29.44 7.72
CA GLN A 240 -6.64 -29.36 6.81
C GLN A 240 -5.32 -29.49 7.57
N LEU A 241 -4.46 -30.38 7.09
CA LEU A 241 -3.11 -30.60 7.60
C LEU A 241 -2.13 -29.69 6.87
N ARG A 242 -1.21 -29.09 7.61
CA ARG A 242 -0.12 -28.26 7.09
C ARG A 242 1.18 -28.62 7.81
N SER A 243 2.27 -28.67 7.07
CA SER A 243 3.62 -28.71 7.64
C SER A 243 4.04 -27.32 8.15
N TRP A 244 4.59 -27.24 9.36
CA TRP A 244 4.94 -25.95 10.00
C TRP A 244 6.45 -25.79 10.15
N LEU A 245 7.08 -25.08 9.22
CA LEU A 245 8.52 -24.80 9.25
C LEU A 245 8.80 -23.45 9.92
N TYR A 246 9.71 -23.43 10.90
CA TYR A 246 10.10 -22.18 11.55
C TYR A 246 10.97 -21.31 10.61
N VAL A 247 10.76 -19.99 10.65
CA VAL A 247 11.39 -19.05 9.70
C VAL A 247 12.92 -19.07 9.73
N ASP A 248 13.55 -19.27 10.89
CA ASP A 248 15.02 -19.33 10.99
C ASP A 248 15.58 -20.60 10.32
N ASP A 249 14.87 -21.73 10.42
CA ASP A 249 15.27 -22.97 9.74
C ASP A 249 15.17 -22.80 8.22
N ALA A 250 14.12 -22.13 7.75
CA ALA A 250 13.99 -21.79 6.33
C ALA A 250 15.12 -20.85 5.87
N ALA A 251 15.44 -19.81 6.64
CA ALA A 251 16.55 -18.90 6.33
C ALA A 251 17.90 -19.63 6.27
N GLU A 252 18.15 -20.57 7.19
CA GLU A 252 19.33 -21.44 7.14
C GLU A 252 19.36 -22.32 5.88
N GLY A 253 18.21 -22.88 5.48
CA GLY A 253 18.08 -23.71 4.28
C GLY A 253 18.39 -22.93 3.01
N ILE A 254 17.85 -21.71 2.90
CA ILE A 254 18.12 -20.80 1.79
C ILE A 254 19.60 -20.46 1.71
N ARG A 255 20.24 -20.10 2.84
CA ARG A 255 21.69 -19.86 2.89
C ARG A 255 22.46 -21.06 2.35
N LYS A 256 22.19 -22.25 2.87
CA LYS A 256 22.94 -23.45 2.48
C LYS A 256 22.76 -23.79 1.01
N ALA A 257 21.58 -23.55 0.44
CA ALA A 257 21.34 -23.68 -0.98
C ALA A 257 22.11 -22.65 -1.83
N VAL A 258 22.26 -21.41 -1.36
CA VAL A 258 23.13 -20.41 -2.00
C VAL A 258 24.59 -20.90 -2.04
N GLU A 259 25.09 -21.37 -0.90
CA GLU A 259 26.50 -21.74 -0.71
C GLU A 259 26.87 -23.05 -1.40
N ASN A 260 25.99 -24.05 -1.35
CA ASN A 260 26.32 -25.44 -1.73
C ASN A 260 25.35 -26.06 -2.74
N GLY A 261 24.29 -25.36 -3.11
CA GLY A 261 23.32 -25.87 -4.08
C GLY A 261 23.92 -26.04 -5.46
N ILE A 262 23.48 -27.11 -6.12
CA ILE A 262 23.83 -27.39 -7.51
C ILE A 262 22.98 -26.47 -8.40
N ILE A 263 23.62 -25.79 -9.35
CA ILE A 263 22.94 -24.92 -10.32
C ILE A 263 21.95 -25.76 -11.16
N HIS A 264 20.79 -25.17 -11.49
CA HIS A 264 19.67 -25.78 -12.21
C HIS A 264 18.90 -26.86 -11.43
N GLU A 265 19.24 -27.10 -10.16
CA GLU A 265 18.49 -28.01 -9.31
C GLU A 265 17.31 -27.32 -8.60
N ILE A 266 16.38 -28.18 -8.19
CA ILE A 266 15.26 -27.85 -7.32
C ILE A 266 15.51 -28.52 -5.97
N TYR A 267 15.22 -27.82 -4.88
CA TYR A 267 15.26 -28.37 -3.53
C TYR A 267 13.98 -28.03 -2.77
N ASN A 268 13.40 -29.04 -2.13
CA ASN A 268 12.34 -28.87 -1.15
C ASN A 268 12.93 -28.46 0.21
N ILE A 269 12.38 -27.42 0.83
CA ILE A 269 12.73 -26.98 2.18
C ILE A 269 11.48 -27.11 3.04
N GLY A 270 11.47 -28.06 3.97
CA GLY A 270 10.26 -28.41 4.68
C GLY A 270 10.49 -29.10 6.02
N THR A 271 9.40 -29.61 6.57
CA THR A 271 9.40 -30.42 7.80
C THR A 271 8.36 -31.53 7.68
N TYR A 272 8.62 -32.65 8.36
CA TYR A 272 7.64 -33.73 8.53
C TYR A 272 6.63 -33.45 9.66
N PHE A 273 6.81 -32.36 10.41
CA PHE A 273 5.86 -31.98 11.45
C PHE A 273 4.61 -31.35 10.85
N GLU A 274 3.47 -32.03 10.98
CA GLU A 274 2.16 -31.58 10.52
C GLU A 274 1.23 -31.29 11.72
N MET A 275 0.42 -30.24 11.60
CA MET A 275 -0.66 -29.95 12.57
C MET A 275 -1.84 -29.32 11.84
N ASN A 276 -3.06 -29.68 12.24
CA ASN A 276 -4.27 -29.06 11.70
C ASN A 276 -4.55 -27.70 12.37
N VAL A 277 -5.46 -26.93 11.76
CA VAL A 277 -5.76 -25.56 12.20
C VAL A 277 -6.47 -25.52 13.55
N ILE A 278 -7.29 -26.53 13.88
CA ILE A 278 -7.99 -26.61 15.16
C ILE A 278 -7.01 -26.82 16.32
N ASP A 279 -6.09 -27.76 16.18
CA ASP A 279 -5.08 -28.04 17.21
C ASP A 279 -4.13 -26.84 17.37
N LEU A 280 -3.77 -26.19 16.26
CA LEU A 280 -2.98 -24.96 16.27
C LEU A 280 -3.63 -23.87 17.14
N ALA A 281 -4.96 -23.68 17.06
CA ALA A 281 -5.67 -22.70 17.86
C ALA A 281 -5.54 -22.98 19.36
N HIS A 282 -5.65 -24.25 19.78
CA HIS A 282 -5.48 -24.65 21.17
C HIS A 282 -4.06 -24.40 21.67
N VAL A 283 -3.05 -24.76 20.87
CA VAL A 283 -1.64 -24.51 21.24
C VAL A 283 -1.37 -23.03 21.40
N ILE A 284 -1.83 -22.19 20.44
CA ILE A 284 -1.64 -20.74 20.51
C ILE A 284 -2.36 -20.14 21.72
N GLN A 285 -3.61 -20.52 21.98
CA GLN A 285 -4.36 -20.02 23.15
C GLN A 285 -3.63 -20.33 24.46
N ALA A 286 -3.21 -21.60 24.62
CA ALA A 286 -2.49 -22.03 25.82
C ALA A 286 -1.17 -21.27 25.99
N GLU A 287 -0.41 -21.06 24.91
CA GLU A 287 0.86 -20.36 24.96
C GLU A 287 0.70 -18.86 25.27
N VAL A 288 -0.31 -18.21 24.68
CA VAL A 288 -0.65 -16.81 24.98
C VAL A 288 -1.08 -16.65 26.44
N ASP A 289 -1.94 -17.51 26.95
CA ASP A 289 -2.36 -17.48 28.36
C ASP A 289 -1.18 -17.68 29.29
N ARG A 290 -0.29 -18.63 28.97
CA ARG A 290 0.94 -18.91 29.73
C ARG A 290 1.85 -17.69 29.80
N GLN A 291 2.13 -17.03 28.67
CA GLN A 291 3.02 -15.87 28.62
C GLN A 291 2.41 -14.60 29.24
N LEU A 292 1.08 -14.45 29.19
CA LEU A 292 0.36 -13.33 29.82
C LEU A 292 0.03 -13.59 31.31
N GLY A 293 0.35 -14.77 31.85
CA GLY A 293 0.06 -15.14 33.23
C GLY A 293 -1.43 -15.24 33.54
N ARG A 294 -2.24 -15.68 32.57
CA ARG A 294 -3.70 -15.82 32.67
C ARG A 294 -4.10 -17.25 33.00
N ASN A 295 -5.32 -17.42 33.52
CA ASN A 295 -5.92 -18.76 33.62
C ASN A 295 -6.23 -19.31 32.22
N PRO A 296 -6.25 -20.64 32.03
CA PRO A 296 -6.57 -21.24 30.74
C PRO A 296 -7.92 -20.77 30.19
N THR A 297 -7.90 -20.20 28.98
CA THR A 297 -9.09 -19.73 28.28
C THR A 297 -9.58 -20.81 27.31
N PRO A 298 -10.88 -21.18 27.32
CA PRO A 298 -11.39 -22.15 26.36
C PRO A 298 -11.44 -21.55 24.96
N VAL A 299 -10.98 -22.30 23.96
CA VAL A 299 -11.07 -21.92 22.55
C VAL A 299 -12.53 -22.02 22.11
N LYS A 300 -13.02 -20.97 21.44
CA LYS A 300 -14.32 -20.94 20.78
C LYS A 300 -14.13 -20.67 19.30
N PHE A 301 -14.86 -21.39 18.46
CA PHE A 301 -14.72 -21.30 17.01
C PHE A 301 -15.91 -20.60 16.36
N VAL A 302 -15.62 -19.79 15.34
CA VAL A 302 -16.60 -19.23 14.41
C VAL A 302 -16.25 -19.73 13.01
N GLY A 303 -17.18 -20.46 12.40
CA GLY A 303 -17.03 -20.97 11.05
C GLY A 303 -17.12 -19.84 10.02
N VAL A 304 -16.17 -19.83 9.08
CA VAL A 304 -16.16 -18.97 7.90
C VAL A 304 -16.26 -19.86 6.67
N LEU A 305 -16.90 -19.37 5.60
CA LEU A 305 -17.01 -20.10 4.34
C LEU A 305 -15.63 -20.57 3.89
N ASP A 306 -15.56 -21.83 3.44
CA ASP A 306 -14.33 -22.38 2.89
C ASP A 306 -14.01 -21.75 1.53
N ARG A 307 -12.78 -21.97 1.06
CA ARG A 307 -12.38 -21.63 -0.30
C ARG A 307 -13.15 -22.49 -1.30
N PRO A 308 -13.34 -22.01 -2.55
CA PRO A 308 -13.97 -22.82 -3.60
C PRO A 308 -13.28 -24.19 -3.78
N TYR A 309 -11.96 -24.20 -3.63
CA TYR A 309 -11.14 -25.40 -3.52
C TYR A 309 -10.04 -25.15 -2.48
N ASN A 310 -9.81 -26.12 -1.60
CA ASN A 310 -8.83 -26.02 -0.52
C ASN A 310 -8.07 -27.34 -0.42
N ASP A 311 -6.77 -27.30 -0.70
CA ASP A 311 -5.90 -28.46 -0.55
C ASP A 311 -5.94 -28.94 0.92
N LEU A 312 -6.19 -30.23 1.13
CA LEU A 312 -6.42 -30.77 2.45
C LEU A 312 -5.13 -31.06 3.19
N ARG A 313 -4.02 -31.32 2.49
CA ARG A 313 -2.72 -31.62 3.08
C ARG A 313 -1.57 -31.14 2.20
N TYR A 314 -0.58 -30.51 2.82
CA TYR A 314 0.72 -30.25 2.19
C TYR A 314 1.82 -30.95 2.99
N LEU A 315 2.52 -31.88 2.34
CA LEU A 315 3.67 -32.58 2.89
C LEU A 315 4.77 -32.67 1.82
N LEU A 316 5.96 -32.20 2.15
CA LEU A 316 7.16 -32.28 1.29
C LEU A 316 8.13 -33.34 1.81
N ASP A 317 8.80 -34.04 0.88
CA ASP A 317 10.04 -34.73 1.20
C ASP A 317 11.22 -33.74 1.03
N TYR A 318 12.02 -33.57 2.07
CA TYR A 318 13.25 -32.75 2.07
C TYR A 318 14.53 -33.60 2.07
N GLY A 319 14.43 -34.90 1.78
CA GLY A 319 15.55 -35.84 1.73
C GLY A 319 16.66 -35.40 0.79
N LYS A 320 16.33 -34.83 -0.37
CA LYS A 320 17.31 -34.36 -1.36
C LYS A 320 18.20 -33.24 -0.83
N ILE A 321 17.62 -32.20 -0.22
CA ILE A 321 18.42 -31.10 0.35
C ILE A 321 19.23 -31.57 1.57
N ASN A 322 18.69 -32.53 2.34
CA ASN A 322 19.42 -33.13 3.45
C ASN A 322 20.66 -33.87 2.96
N LEU A 323 20.51 -34.72 1.94
CA LEU A 323 21.60 -35.51 1.39
C LEU A 323 22.64 -34.65 0.66
N ASN A 324 22.19 -33.72 -0.20
CA ASN A 324 23.08 -32.98 -1.10
C ASN A 324 23.76 -31.78 -0.42
N ILE A 325 23.07 -31.13 0.52
CA ILE A 325 23.47 -29.85 1.10
C ILE A 325 23.63 -29.94 2.63
N GLY A 326 23.14 -31.01 3.27
CA GLY A 326 23.25 -31.19 4.72
C GLY A 326 22.33 -30.27 5.52
N TRP A 327 21.15 -29.93 4.99
CA TRP A 327 20.15 -29.14 5.72
C TRP A 327 19.06 -30.03 6.34
N SER A 328 18.56 -29.64 7.51
CA SER A 328 17.39 -30.20 8.16
C SER A 328 16.83 -29.15 9.13
N PRO A 329 15.51 -29.12 9.39
CA PRO A 329 14.95 -28.24 10.42
C PRO A 329 15.48 -28.62 11.81
N LYS A 330 15.65 -27.63 12.68
CA LYS A 330 16.21 -27.80 14.03
C LYS A 330 15.29 -27.29 15.14
N ILE A 331 14.48 -26.27 14.85
CA ILE A 331 13.58 -25.67 15.82
C ILE A 331 12.31 -26.51 15.89
N THR A 332 11.97 -27.00 17.09
CA THR A 332 10.71 -27.73 17.30
C THR A 332 9.53 -26.76 17.23
N PHE A 333 8.34 -27.30 16.97
CA PHE A 333 7.14 -26.48 16.84
C PHE A 333 6.86 -25.67 18.11
N GLU A 334 7.02 -26.30 19.28
CA GLU A 334 6.79 -25.72 20.61
C GLU A 334 7.74 -24.55 20.91
N GLU A 335 9.03 -24.72 20.59
CA GLU A 335 10.01 -23.64 20.74
C GLU A 335 9.71 -22.49 19.78
N GLY A 336 9.42 -22.80 18.52
CA GLY A 336 9.10 -21.79 17.52
C GLY A 336 7.87 -20.98 17.91
N ILE A 337 6.76 -21.61 18.34
CA ILE A 337 5.51 -20.90 18.65
C ILE A 337 5.66 -20.02 19.90
N SER A 338 6.42 -20.48 20.90
CA SER A 338 6.78 -19.69 22.08
C SER A 338 7.48 -18.39 21.68
N ARG A 339 8.46 -18.45 20.76
CA ARG A 339 9.14 -17.25 20.24
C ARG A 339 8.21 -16.32 19.48
N VAL A 340 7.32 -16.86 18.63
CA VAL A 340 6.38 -16.03 17.85
C VAL A 340 5.42 -15.29 18.79
N VAL A 341 4.85 -15.97 19.78
CA VAL A 341 3.96 -15.37 20.77
C VAL A 341 4.70 -14.26 21.53
N ALA A 342 5.91 -14.53 22.04
CA ALA A 342 6.70 -13.54 22.76
C ALA A 342 6.97 -12.29 21.91
N SER A 343 7.31 -12.48 20.63
CA SER A 343 7.54 -11.36 19.70
C SER A 343 6.28 -10.51 19.48
N THR A 344 5.10 -11.13 19.41
CA THR A 344 3.83 -10.45 19.14
C THR A 344 3.29 -9.72 20.38
N LEU A 345 3.61 -10.20 21.57
CA LEU A 345 3.22 -9.55 22.83
C LEU A 345 4.09 -8.32 23.16
N THR A 346 5.24 -8.16 22.49
CA THR A 346 6.09 -6.98 22.62
C THR A 346 5.52 -5.81 21.79
N PRO A 347 5.44 -4.58 22.33
CA PRO A 347 4.95 -3.42 21.57
C PRO A 347 5.73 -3.21 20.27
N ILE A 348 5.01 -3.03 19.17
CA ILE A 348 5.59 -2.87 17.83
C ILE A 348 6.30 -1.50 17.75
N LYS A 349 7.53 -1.49 17.22
CA LYS A 349 8.29 -0.28 16.87
C LYS A 349 7.55 0.53 15.77
N THR A 350 7.96 1.77 15.56
CA THR A 350 7.41 2.63 14.49
C THR A 350 7.52 1.96 13.12
N SER A 351 6.39 1.82 12.44
CA SER A 351 6.24 1.18 11.13
C SER A 351 6.62 2.10 9.97
N GLU A 352 7.30 1.58 8.95
CA GLU A 352 7.72 2.29 7.75
C GLU A 352 7.26 1.51 6.49
N LYS A 353 5.99 1.73 6.12
CA LYS A 353 5.32 1.03 5.00
C LYS A 353 5.26 1.82 3.71
N MET A 354 5.60 3.10 3.72
CA MET A 354 5.58 3.90 2.52
C MET A 354 6.55 5.06 2.52
N ARG A 355 7.02 5.39 1.33
CA ARG A 355 7.82 6.56 1.03
C ARG A 355 7.13 7.36 -0.07
N VAL A 356 6.74 8.59 0.25
CA VAL A 356 5.78 9.37 -0.53
C VAL A 356 6.47 10.50 -1.29
N VAL A 357 6.15 10.68 -2.58
CA VAL A 357 6.47 11.90 -3.33
C VAL A 357 5.22 12.73 -3.50
N ILE A 358 5.26 14.01 -3.15
CA ILE A 358 4.09 14.89 -3.20
C ILE A 358 4.24 15.91 -4.33
N TYR A 359 3.36 15.83 -5.33
CA TYR A 359 3.19 16.88 -6.32
C TYR A 359 2.12 17.87 -5.84
N GLY A 360 2.46 19.17 -5.85
CA GLY A 360 1.56 20.20 -5.32
C GLY A 360 1.54 20.30 -3.78
N GLY A 361 2.59 19.80 -3.10
CA GLY A 361 2.70 19.84 -1.63
C GLY A 361 2.77 21.25 -1.03
N GLU A 362 3.14 22.26 -1.81
CA GLU A 362 3.10 23.68 -1.39
C GLU A 362 1.68 24.27 -1.39
N GLY A 363 0.72 23.63 -2.08
CA GLY A 363 -0.67 24.05 -2.09
C GLY A 363 -1.34 23.74 -0.75
N TRP A 364 -2.43 24.43 -0.43
CA TRP A 364 -3.08 24.33 0.89
C TRP A 364 -3.40 22.88 1.31
N ILE A 365 -4.09 22.10 0.47
CA ILE A 365 -4.35 20.68 0.77
C ILE A 365 -3.05 19.88 0.87
N GLY A 366 -2.08 20.17 0.00
CA GLY A 366 -0.74 19.57 0.06
C GLY A 366 -0.05 19.78 1.40
N GLN A 367 -0.12 20.99 1.95
CA GLN A 367 0.45 21.32 3.27
C GLN A 367 -0.24 20.55 4.40
N GLN A 368 -1.56 20.37 4.32
CA GLN A 368 -2.32 19.57 5.29
C GLN A 368 -1.91 18.09 5.23
N CYS A 369 -1.71 17.54 4.03
CA CYS A 369 -1.14 16.20 3.85
C CYS A 369 0.28 16.10 4.43
N CYS A 370 1.16 17.05 4.13
CA CYS A 370 2.52 17.10 4.67
C CYS A 370 2.53 17.10 6.21
N LYS A 371 1.69 17.94 6.83
CA LYS A 371 1.55 18.00 8.30
C LYS A 371 1.17 16.63 8.86
N LYS A 372 0.19 15.96 8.27
CA LYS A 372 -0.26 14.66 8.74
C LYS A 372 0.76 13.54 8.53
N LEU A 373 1.51 13.56 7.43
CA LEU A 373 2.60 12.61 7.17
C LEU A 373 3.74 12.79 8.20
N LEU A 374 4.10 14.03 8.55
CA LEU A 374 5.07 14.33 9.62
C LEU A 374 4.60 13.79 10.97
N GLU A 375 3.33 14.03 11.35
CA GLU A 375 2.75 13.53 12.61
C GLU A 375 2.81 12.00 12.70
N ARG A 376 2.58 11.29 11.59
CA ARG A 376 2.68 9.82 11.51
C ARG A 376 4.10 9.30 11.30
N LYS A 377 5.11 10.16 11.23
CA LYS A 377 6.52 9.82 10.95
C LYS A 377 6.71 9.05 9.63
N ILE A 378 5.89 9.36 8.63
CA ILE A 378 6.00 8.77 7.30
C ILE A 378 6.98 9.60 6.47
N LEU A 379 7.95 8.94 5.83
CA LEU A 379 8.92 9.61 4.97
C LEU A 379 8.23 10.16 3.71
N PHE A 380 8.42 11.44 3.45
CA PHE A 380 8.00 12.07 2.19
C PHE A 380 8.98 13.12 1.68
N VAL A 381 8.90 13.39 0.38
CA VAL A 381 9.60 14.50 -0.27
C VAL A 381 8.64 15.27 -1.17
N LEU A 382 8.88 16.57 -1.33
CA LEU A 382 8.17 17.38 -2.31
C LEU A 382 8.82 17.21 -3.68
N ALA A 383 8.00 17.04 -4.71
CA ALA A 383 8.49 16.95 -6.09
C ALA A 383 9.05 18.29 -6.55
N ASN A 384 10.20 18.26 -7.24
CA ASN A 384 10.81 19.44 -7.85
C ASN A 384 10.21 19.69 -9.25
N CYS A 385 9.90 18.61 -9.98
CA CYS A 385 9.38 18.71 -11.32
C CYS A 385 7.92 19.18 -11.36
N ARG A 386 7.59 20.03 -12.35
CA ARG A 386 6.21 20.40 -12.69
C ARG A 386 5.85 19.81 -14.05
N ILE A 387 5.01 18.79 -14.02
CA ILE A 387 4.51 18.10 -15.21
C ILE A 387 3.80 19.08 -16.15
N GLY A 388 4.10 19.00 -17.44
CA GLY A 388 3.61 19.88 -18.50
C GLY A 388 4.34 21.23 -18.63
N ARG A 389 5.21 21.59 -17.68
CA ARG A 389 6.03 22.82 -17.76
C ARG A 389 7.51 22.54 -17.98
N ASN A 390 8.03 21.51 -17.31
CA ASN A 390 9.43 21.16 -17.36
C ASN A 390 9.63 20.12 -18.48
N SER A 391 10.03 20.58 -19.67
CA SER A 391 10.59 19.79 -20.80
C SER A 391 9.84 18.56 -21.34
N ASP A 392 8.57 18.32 -21.00
CA ASP A 392 7.77 17.25 -21.62
C ASP A 392 7.47 17.47 -23.13
N LYS A 393 7.88 18.61 -23.71
CA LYS A 393 7.41 19.08 -25.02
C LYS A 393 7.84 18.22 -26.21
N GLU A 394 8.77 17.27 -26.04
CA GLU A 394 9.27 16.42 -27.13
C GLU A 394 9.42 14.94 -26.74
N VAL A 395 8.81 14.54 -25.63
CA VAL A 395 9.02 13.19 -25.08
C VAL A 395 7.97 12.24 -25.67
N HIS A 396 8.38 11.41 -26.64
CA HIS A 396 7.48 10.43 -27.27
C HIS A 396 7.04 9.32 -26.31
N PHE A 397 7.86 9.00 -25.31
CA PHE A 397 7.59 7.94 -24.34
C PHE A 397 7.74 8.46 -22.91
N PRO A 398 6.87 8.07 -21.96
CA PRO A 398 6.93 8.55 -20.57
C PRO A 398 8.29 8.36 -19.89
N GLN A 399 9.11 7.42 -20.35
CA GLN A 399 10.41 7.08 -19.79
C GLN A 399 11.48 8.15 -20.04
N ASP A 400 11.33 9.01 -21.05
CA ASP A 400 12.34 10.02 -21.37
C ASP A 400 12.04 11.41 -20.75
N CYS A 401 11.07 11.49 -19.83
CA CYS A 401 10.72 12.75 -19.16
C CYS A 401 11.42 12.91 -17.80
N LEU A 402 11.73 14.15 -17.42
CA LEU A 402 12.40 14.46 -16.14
C LEU A 402 11.65 13.95 -14.91
N VAL A 403 10.32 13.81 -15.01
CA VAL A 403 9.47 13.29 -13.94
C VAL A 403 9.74 11.80 -13.70
N PHE A 404 9.99 11.04 -14.77
CA PHE A 404 10.35 9.63 -14.67
C PHE A 404 11.71 9.46 -13.97
N ASP A 405 12.69 10.27 -14.35
CA ASP A 405 14.02 10.30 -13.73
C ASP A 405 13.96 10.74 -12.27
N GLU A 406 13.16 11.76 -11.94
CA GLU A 406 12.94 12.22 -10.56
C GLU A 406 12.39 11.09 -9.69
N LEU A 407 11.32 10.41 -10.13
CA LEU A 407 10.72 9.32 -9.35
C LEU A 407 11.67 8.12 -9.19
N ASN A 408 12.44 7.79 -10.23
CA ASN A 408 13.49 6.77 -10.17
C ASN A 408 14.66 7.16 -9.26
N GLY A 409 15.02 8.44 -9.22
CA GLY A 409 16.06 8.98 -8.36
C GLY A 409 15.63 9.06 -6.89
N ILE A 410 14.33 9.19 -6.60
CA ILE A 410 13.86 9.23 -5.22
C ILE A 410 13.77 7.82 -4.64
N CYS A 411 13.45 6.81 -5.46
CA CYS A 411 13.03 5.48 -5.00
C CYS A 411 11.89 5.62 -3.99
N CYS A 412 10.70 5.92 -4.49
CA CYS A 412 9.49 6.04 -3.69
C CYS A 412 8.57 4.84 -3.93
N THR A 413 7.54 4.71 -3.11
CA THR A 413 6.51 3.66 -3.27
C THR A 413 5.15 4.25 -3.58
N HIS A 414 4.95 5.53 -3.23
CA HIS A 414 3.69 6.25 -3.38
C HIS A 414 3.94 7.64 -3.97
N VAL A 415 2.99 8.09 -4.78
CA VAL A 415 2.90 9.44 -5.31
C VAL A 415 1.55 10.03 -4.90
N LEU A 416 1.58 11.17 -4.23
CA LEU A 416 0.41 11.96 -3.86
C LEU A 416 0.34 13.22 -4.73
N CYS A 417 -0.68 13.29 -5.58
CA CYS A 417 -0.92 14.40 -6.47
C CYS A 417 -2.03 15.31 -5.92
N CYS A 418 -1.59 16.40 -5.30
CA CYS A 418 -2.45 17.52 -4.90
C CYS A 418 -2.43 18.66 -5.93
N THR A 419 -2.02 18.36 -7.17
CA THR A 419 -1.93 19.40 -8.21
C THR A 419 -3.32 19.82 -8.69
N GLY A 420 -3.47 21.12 -8.88
CA GLY A 420 -4.65 21.68 -9.49
C GLY A 420 -4.61 23.19 -9.46
N ARG A 421 -4.87 23.81 -10.61
CA ARG A 421 -4.96 25.26 -10.68
C ARG A 421 -6.40 25.67 -10.40
N THR A 422 -6.58 26.54 -9.43
CA THR A 422 -7.87 27.17 -9.09
C THR A 422 -7.77 28.68 -8.98
N HIS A 423 -6.63 29.28 -9.32
CA HIS A 423 -6.37 30.71 -9.18
C HIS A 423 -5.20 31.14 -10.08
N GLY A 424 -5.05 32.45 -10.27
CA GLY A 424 -3.95 33.02 -11.04
C GLY A 424 -4.07 34.53 -11.20
N GLY A 425 -2.91 35.20 -11.27
CA GLY A 425 -2.87 36.66 -11.35
C GLY A 425 -3.56 37.31 -10.14
N LYS A 426 -4.58 38.14 -10.39
CA LYS A 426 -5.37 38.81 -9.35
C LYS A 426 -6.56 37.99 -8.83
N PHE A 427 -6.93 36.92 -9.52
CA PHE A 427 -8.07 36.10 -9.16
C PHE A 427 -7.61 34.99 -8.21
N LYS A 428 -8.27 34.90 -7.05
CA LYS A 428 -7.97 33.89 -6.02
C LYS A 428 -8.83 32.61 -6.16
N THR A 429 -9.66 32.57 -7.18
CA THR A 429 -10.74 31.60 -7.38
C THR A 429 -10.81 31.17 -8.85
N VAL A 430 -11.64 30.15 -9.14
CA VAL A 430 -11.65 29.41 -10.41
C VAL A 430 -12.01 30.28 -11.63
N GLU A 431 -12.61 31.46 -11.42
CA GLU A 431 -12.90 32.46 -12.45
C GLU A 431 -11.65 32.86 -13.24
N TYR A 432 -10.46 32.69 -12.67
CA TYR A 432 -9.20 32.83 -13.42
C TYR A 432 -9.18 31.99 -14.70
N LEU A 433 -9.76 30.79 -14.67
CA LEU A 433 -9.67 29.79 -15.74
C LEU A 433 -10.72 29.99 -16.85
N GLU A 434 -11.62 30.96 -16.70
CA GLU A 434 -12.62 31.33 -17.71
C GLU A 434 -12.03 32.24 -18.82
N GLY A 435 -10.78 32.70 -18.67
CA GLY A 435 -10.21 33.83 -19.43
C GLY A 435 -9.81 33.61 -20.89
N GLY A 436 -10.34 32.62 -21.60
CA GLY A 436 -10.06 32.36 -23.02
C GLY A 436 -9.03 31.27 -23.29
N SER A 437 -8.44 31.25 -24.50
CA SER A 437 -7.62 30.12 -25.00
C SER A 437 -6.37 29.82 -24.17
N LYS A 438 -5.68 30.86 -23.67
CA LYS A 438 -4.51 30.70 -22.80
C LYS A 438 -4.88 30.04 -21.48
N GLN A 439 -5.96 30.51 -20.85
CA GLN A 439 -6.47 29.97 -19.59
C GLN A 439 -6.99 28.55 -19.77
N THR A 440 -7.64 28.27 -20.90
CA THR A 440 -8.06 26.91 -21.29
C THR A 440 -6.85 25.97 -21.41
N TYR A 441 -5.77 26.41 -22.08
CA TYR A 441 -4.53 25.65 -22.16
C TYR A 441 -3.93 25.38 -20.78
N GLU A 442 -3.84 26.40 -19.91
CA GLU A 442 -3.33 26.23 -18.56
C GLU A 442 -4.20 25.29 -17.71
N ASN A 443 -5.52 25.36 -17.87
CA ASN A 443 -6.48 24.48 -17.20
C ASN A 443 -6.26 23.02 -17.64
N ILE A 444 -6.27 22.76 -18.95
CA ILE A 444 -6.03 21.41 -19.51
C ILE A 444 -4.66 20.88 -19.05
N ARG A 445 -3.61 21.70 -19.12
CA ARG A 445 -2.26 21.28 -18.71
C ARG A 445 -2.21 20.92 -17.23
N ASP A 446 -2.72 21.79 -16.35
CA ASP A 446 -2.50 21.68 -14.89
C ASP A 446 -3.55 20.79 -14.20
N ASN A 447 -4.77 20.65 -14.75
CA ASN A 447 -5.88 19.89 -14.14
C ASN A 447 -6.23 18.58 -14.84
N LEU A 448 -5.72 18.33 -16.06
CA LEU A 448 -5.94 17.08 -16.82
C LEU A 448 -4.63 16.40 -17.21
N TYR A 449 -3.83 17.03 -18.06
CA TYR A 449 -2.61 16.41 -18.61
C TYR A 449 -1.63 15.97 -17.51
N SER A 450 -1.35 16.86 -16.56
CA SER A 450 -0.44 16.58 -15.43
C SER A 450 -0.83 15.32 -14.68
N THR A 451 -2.09 15.19 -14.28
CA THR A 451 -2.62 14.05 -13.54
C THR A 451 -2.55 12.77 -14.37
N MET A 452 -2.92 12.82 -15.65
CA MET A 452 -2.91 11.63 -16.51
C MET A 452 -1.50 11.14 -16.83
N ALA A 453 -0.58 12.06 -17.11
CA ALA A 453 0.83 11.73 -17.33
C ALA A 453 1.45 11.09 -16.08
N LEU A 454 1.19 11.66 -14.90
CA LEU A 454 1.68 11.12 -13.64
C LEU A 454 1.09 9.74 -13.32
N ALA A 455 -0.21 9.56 -13.52
CA ALA A 455 -0.87 8.26 -13.35
C ALA A 455 -0.21 7.19 -14.25
N LYS A 456 0.07 7.53 -15.51
CA LYS A 456 0.74 6.61 -16.45
C LYS A 456 2.16 6.28 -16.02
N ILE A 457 2.94 7.27 -15.61
CA ILE A 457 4.31 7.07 -15.10
C ILE A 457 4.28 6.16 -13.87
N CYS A 458 3.39 6.44 -12.92
CA CYS A 458 3.23 5.61 -11.72
C CYS A 458 2.85 4.16 -12.08
N GLN A 459 1.94 3.95 -13.03
CA GLN A 459 1.59 2.61 -13.51
C GLN A 459 2.80 1.86 -14.07
N ILE A 460 3.63 2.52 -14.90
CA ILE A 460 4.85 1.93 -15.48
C ILE A 460 5.85 1.57 -14.38
N LEU A 461 6.05 2.48 -13.42
CA LEU A 461 6.99 2.31 -12.31
C LEU A 461 6.47 1.39 -11.19
N GLY A 462 5.19 1.00 -11.24
CA GLY A 462 4.54 0.21 -10.21
C GLY A 462 4.35 0.95 -8.88
N LEU A 463 4.10 2.26 -8.94
CA LEU A 463 3.88 3.11 -7.78
C LEU A 463 2.39 3.26 -7.48
N HIS A 464 2.04 3.34 -6.19
CA HIS A 464 0.70 3.76 -5.80
C HIS A 464 0.51 5.26 -6.07
N PHE A 465 -0.47 5.59 -6.90
CA PHE A 465 -0.83 6.93 -7.28
C PHE A 465 -2.14 7.36 -6.61
N THR A 466 -2.06 8.32 -5.69
CA THR A 466 -3.25 9.00 -5.16
C THR A 466 -3.37 10.37 -5.79
N TYR A 467 -4.51 10.64 -6.40
CA TYR A 467 -4.90 11.95 -6.90
C TYR A 467 -5.98 12.55 -5.99
N VAL A 468 -5.71 13.74 -5.48
CA VAL A 468 -6.70 14.54 -4.76
C VAL A 468 -7.56 15.28 -5.80
N GLY A 469 -8.62 14.61 -6.21
CA GLY A 469 -9.65 15.12 -7.12
C GLY A 469 -10.61 16.08 -6.43
N THR A 470 -11.73 16.36 -7.09
CA THR A 470 -12.77 17.23 -6.51
C THR A 470 -14.14 16.62 -6.68
N GLY A 471 -15.00 16.76 -5.67
CA GLY A 471 -16.42 16.42 -5.78
C GLY A 471 -17.28 17.56 -6.31
N TYR A 472 -16.69 18.74 -6.61
CA TYR A 472 -17.38 19.87 -7.24
C TYR A 472 -17.60 19.65 -8.75
N LEU A 473 -18.13 18.47 -9.07
CA LEU A 473 -18.35 17.89 -10.40
C LEU A 473 -19.82 17.53 -10.62
N PHE A 474 -20.64 17.65 -9.58
CA PHE A 474 -22.05 17.30 -9.61
C PHE A 474 -22.88 18.45 -9.11
N ALA A 475 -24.11 18.55 -9.60
CA ALA A 475 -25.14 19.42 -9.08
C ALA A 475 -26.38 18.57 -8.85
N TYR A 476 -27.20 18.92 -7.86
CA TYR A 476 -28.49 18.25 -7.65
C TYR A 476 -29.31 18.26 -8.96
N ASP A 477 -29.91 17.12 -9.28
CA ASP A 477 -30.70 16.91 -10.50
C ASP A 477 -31.94 16.04 -10.21
N GLN A 478 -32.61 15.57 -11.26
CA GLN A 478 -33.82 14.75 -11.12
C GLN A 478 -33.52 13.35 -10.58
N GLU A 479 -32.36 12.78 -10.87
CA GLU A 479 -31.94 11.45 -10.41
C GLU A 479 -31.35 11.52 -9.00
N HIS A 480 -30.72 12.65 -8.66
CA HIS A 480 -30.10 12.94 -7.38
C HIS A 480 -30.71 14.22 -6.80
N PRO A 481 -31.97 14.20 -6.31
CA PRO A 481 -32.61 15.38 -5.73
C PRO A 481 -32.16 15.60 -4.28
N ILE A 482 -32.38 16.81 -3.75
CA ILE A 482 -32.11 17.14 -2.35
C ILE A 482 -32.91 16.20 -1.43
N GLY A 483 -32.21 15.54 -0.51
CA GLY A 483 -32.80 14.55 0.41
C GLY A 483 -33.12 13.19 -0.22
N GLY A 484 -32.80 13.00 -1.51
CA GLY A 484 -32.91 11.73 -2.21
C GLY A 484 -31.59 10.97 -2.29
N LYS A 485 -31.40 10.26 -3.41
CA LYS A 485 -30.18 9.50 -3.69
C LYS A 485 -28.99 10.45 -3.88
N SER A 486 -27.88 10.18 -3.18
CA SER A 486 -26.61 10.90 -3.35
C SER A 486 -25.79 10.34 -4.52
N PHE A 487 -24.86 11.13 -5.04
CA PHE A 487 -23.95 10.69 -6.12
C PHE A 487 -22.92 9.67 -5.59
N ALA A 488 -22.89 8.48 -6.16
CA ALA A 488 -21.96 7.41 -5.85
C ALA A 488 -20.54 7.67 -6.39
N ASP A 489 -19.56 6.89 -5.94
CA ASP A 489 -18.15 7.02 -6.36
C ASP A 489 -17.96 6.85 -7.88
N ASP A 490 -18.81 6.06 -8.51
CA ASP A 490 -18.73 5.73 -9.94
C ASP A 490 -19.68 6.55 -10.82
N ASP A 491 -20.48 7.45 -10.24
CA ASP A 491 -21.33 8.34 -11.01
C ASP A 491 -20.50 9.31 -11.86
N LEU A 492 -21.01 9.59 -13.06
CA LEU A 492 -20.37 10.49 -14.01
C LEU A 492 -20.65 11.95 -13.63
N PRO A 493 -19.65 12.85 -13.77
CA PRO A 493 -19.84 14.28 -13.56
C PRO A 493 -21.04 14.85 -14.33
N THR A 494 -21.88 15.62 -13.63
CA THR A 494 -23.09 16.26 -14.19
C THR A 494 -23.00 17.79 -14.23
N PHE A 495 -22.04 18.38 -13.52
CA PHE A 495 -21.87 19.84 -13.45
C PHE A 495 -20.77 20.34 -14.38
N PHE A 496 -21.16 21.15 -15.36
CA PHE A 496 -20.29 21.72 -16.39
C PHE A 496 -20.40 23.26 -16.45
N GLY A 497 -20.79 23.91 -15.35
CA GLY A 497 -21.08 25.34 -15.31
C GLY A 497 -19.87 26.27 -15.42
N ASN A 498 -18.64 25.75 -15.39
CA ASN A 498 -17.40 26.52 -15.51
C ASN A 498 -16.28 25.66 -16.13
N SER A 499 -15.28 26.31 -16.71
CA SER A 499 -14.11 25.69 -17.36
C SER A 499 -13.36 24.72 -16.44
N TYR A 500 -13.21 25.08 -15.16
CA TYR A 500 -12.54 24.23 -14.17
C TYR A 500 -13.26 22.89 -13.98
N SER A 501 -14.57 22.91 -13.72
CA SER A 501 -15.39 21.72 -13.50
C SER A 501 -15.49 20.87 -14.76
N ILE A 502 -15.53 21.47 -15.96
CA ILE A 502 -15.47 20.72 -17.23
C ILE A 502 -14.18 19.91 -17.31
N VAL A 503 -13.02 20.56 -17.14
CA VAL A 503 -11.72 19.87 -17.27
C VAL A 503 -11.56 18.82 -16.17
N LYS A 504 -11.87 19.15 -14.91
CA LYS A 504 -11.79 18.18 -13.80
C LYS A 504 -12.76 17.03 -13.97
N GLY A 505 -13.95 17.24 -14.52
CA GLY A 505 -14.91 16.19 -14.82
C GLY A 505 -14.40 15.22 -15.90
N ILE A 506 -13.71 15.75 -16.92
CA ILE A 506 -13.00 14.90 -17.90
C ILE A 506 -11.88 14.13 -17.23
N THR A 507 -11.07 14.76 -16.38
CA THR A 507 -10.00 14.10 -15.62
C THR A 507 -10.53 12.96 -14.76
N ASP A 508 -11.61 13.22 -14.02
CA ASP A 508 -12.28 12.25 -13.14
C ASP A 508 -12.80 11.04 -13.93
N ARG A 509 -13.35 11.27 -15.12
CA ARG A 509 -13.77 10.17 -16.01
C ARG A 509 -12.59 9.41 -16.61
N MET A 510 -11.52 10.11 -17.00
CA MET A 510 -10.35 9.49 -17.63
C MET A 510 -9.50 8.69 -16.65
N ILE A 511 -9.39 9.12 -15.39
CA ILE A 511 -8.56 8.43 -14.39
C ILE A 511 -9.04 6.99 -14.14
N LYS A 512 -10.33 6.72 -14.40
CA LYS A 512 -10.92 5.38 -14.35
C LYS A 512 -10.24 4.37 -15.30
N GLN A 513 -9.56 4.82 -16.35
CA GLN A 513 -8.77 3.92 -17.22
C GLN A 513 -7.57 3.30 -16.50
N TYR A 514 -7.12 3.91 -15.41
CA TYR A 514 -6.07 3.36 -14.54
C TYR A 514 -6.66 2.56 -13.36
N GLN A 515 -7.99 2.37 -13.35
CA GLN A 515 -8.72 1.55 -12.38
C GLN A 515 -9.11 0.23 -13.08
N GLY A 516 -8.23 -0.76 -13.06
CA GLY A 516 -8.48 -2.03 -13.78
C GLY A 516 -7.26 -2.91 -14.07
N GLY A 517 -6.20 -2.75 -13.29
CA GLY A 517 -5.06 -3.66 -13.17
C GLY A 517 -4.64 -3.58 -11.72
N ILE A 518 -3.34 -3.50 -11.42
CA ILE A 518 -2.87 -3.14 -10.07
C ILE A 518 -3.68 -1.96 -9.54
N LYS A 519 -4.50 -2.20 -8.52
CA LYS A 519 -5.48 -1.26 -7.94
C LYS A 519 -4.77 -0.18 -7.13
N GLU A 520 -3.81 0.47 -7.74
CA GLU A 520 -2.89 1.39 -7.11
C GLU A 520 -3.12 2.83 -7.57
N CYS A 521 -4.23 3.11 -8.28
CA CYS A 521 -4.67 4.47 -8.59
C CYS A 521 -5.93 4.85 -7.81
N LEU A 522 -5.79 5.74 -6.84
CA LEU A 522 -6.89 6.31 -6.04
C LEU A 522 -7.23 7.71 -6.55
N ASN A 523 -8.50 7.95 -6.87
CA ASN A 523 -9.04 9.28 -7.10
C ASN A 523 -9.92 9.67 -5.90
N ALA A 524 -9.34 10.45 -4.98
CA ALA A 524 -10.01 10.90 -3.77
C ALA A 524 -10.63 12.29 -4.00
N ARG A 525 -11.96 12.34 -4.14
CA ARG A 525 -12.72 13.56 -4.40
C ARG A 525 -12.94 14.35 -3.11
N VAL A 526 -12.23 15.46 -2.95
CA VAL A 526 -12.51 16.41 -1.86
C VAL A 526 -13.54 17.45 -2.28
N THR A 527 -14.39 17.88 -1.34
CA THR A 527 -15.46 18.85 -1.60
C THR A 527 -15.47 19.89 -0.50
N LEU A 528 -15.45 21.17 -0.89
CA LEU A 528 -15.54 22.32 0.04
C LEU A 528 -14.72 22.12 1.34
N PRO A 529 -13.38 21.95 1.23
CA PRO A 529 -12.56 21.55 2.36
C PRO A 529 -12.57 22.55 3.51
N LEU A 530 -12.63 22.01 4.73
CA LEU A 530 -12.73 22.74 5.99
C LEU A 530 -11.70 22.21 7.00
N ASN A 531 -11.10 23.11 7.77
CA ASN A 531 -10.48 22.79 9.05
C ASN A 531 -10.85 23.86 10.08
N PHE A 532 -10.26 23.78 11.27
CA PHE A 532 -10.61 24.66 12.38
C PHE A 532 -9.63 25.84 12.55
N CYS A 533 -8.79 26.12 11.55
CA CYS A 533 -7.83 27.22 11.54
C CYS A 533 -8.42 28.42 10.77
N LEU A 534 -8.75 29.52 11.47
CA LEU A 534 -9.51 30.63 10.89
C LEU A 534 -8.69 31.61 10.03
N ASP A 535 -7.37 31.62 10.19
CA ASP A 535 -6.44 32.48 9.44
C ASP A 535 -6.11 31.96 8.03
N GLU A 536 -6.64 30.80 7.66
CA GLU A 536 -6.40 30.18 6.35
C GLU A 536 -7.46 30.62 5.33
N GLU A 537 -7.11 31.53 4.40
CA GLU A 537 -8.04 32.10 3.40
C GLU A 537 -8.78 31.06 2.54
N ARG A 538 -8.22 29.86 2.37
CA ARG A 538 -8.86 28.80 1.56
C ARG A 538 -9.90 27.99 2.32
N ASN A 539 -9.87 28.02 3.66
CA ASN A 539 -10.75 27.29 4.54
C ASN A 539 -12.22 27.68 4.32
N LEU A 540 -13.09 26.68 4.10
CA LEU A 540 -14.53 26.91 4.01
C LEU A 540 -15.04 27.66 5.24
N LEU A 541 -14.60 27.25 6.45
CA LEU A 541 -15.07 27.84 7.70
C LEU A 541 -14.79 29.35 7.76
N SER A 542 -13.55 29.75 7.46
CA SER A 542 -13.16 31.17 7.41
C SER A 542 -14.03 31.97 6.45
N LYS A 543 -14.36 31.42 5.28
CA LYS A 543 -15.20 32.10 4.28
C LYS A 543 -16.65 32.24 4.72
N ILE A 544 -17.27 31.16 5.19
CA ILE A 544 -18.70 31.18 5.54
C ILE A 544 -18.99 32.07 6.75
N LEU A 545 -18.00 32.26 7.63
CA LEU A 545 -18.08 33.20 8.75
C LEU A 545 -18.05 34.67 8.32
N GLU A 546 -17.79 34.98 7.04
CA GLU A 546 -17.84 36.35 6.52
C GLU A 546 -19.04 36.58 5.57
N TYR A 547 -19.76 35.52 5.22
CA TYR A 547 -20.86 35.60 4.26
C TYR A 547 -22.04 36.38 4.83
N LYS A 548 -22.57 37.30 4.04
CA LYS A 548 -23.77 38.08 4.35
C LYS A 548 -25.07 37.37 3.94
N GLN A 549 -24.97 36.48 2.96
CA GLN A 549 -26.07 35.66 2.45
C GLN A 549 -25.62 34.21 2.38
N ILE A 550 -26.42 33.32 2.94
CA ILE A 550 -26.17 31.89 3.02
C ILE A 550 -27.22 31.17 2.22
N PHE A 551 -26.74 30.30 1.32
CA PHE A 551 -27.59 29.45 0.52
C PHE A 551 -27.86 28.15 1.27
N ASP A 552 -29.12 27.92 1.65
CA ASP A 552 -29.47 26.82 2.56
C ASP A 552 -29.69 25.50 1.84
N ILE A 553 -28.59 24.91 1.39
CA ILE A 553 -28.58 23.63 0.69
C ILE A 553 -27.64 22.67 1.40
N PRO A 554 -28.10 21.43 1.69
CA PRO A 554 -27.20 20.38 2.16
C PRO A 554 -26.11 20.13 1.12
N VAL A 555 -24.85 20.17 1.54
CA VAL A 555 -23.71 19.87 0.67
C VAL A 555 -22.75 18.94 1.39
N SER A 556 -22.12 18.05 0.65
CA SER A 556 -21.01 17.26 1.18
C SER A 556 -19.79 18.17 1.41
N ILE A 557 -19.13 18.00 2.54
CA ILE A 557 -17.92 18.74 2.91
C ILE A 557 -16.83 17.77 3.34
N THR A 558 -15.58 18.13 3.07
CA THR A 558 -14.39 17.42 3.52
C THR A 558 -13.84 18.12 4.75
N ILE A 559 -14.02 17.52 5.94
CA ILE A 559 -13.35 18.00 7.16
C ILE A 559 -11.96 17.37 7.19
N LEU A 560 -10.95 18.21 6.99
CA LEU A 560 -9.58 17.77 6.72
C LEU A 560 -8.97 16.97 7.88
N ASP A 561 -9.35 17.31 9.11
CA ASP A 561 -8.91 16.62 10.33
C ASP A 561 -9.32 15.14 10.37
N ASP A 562 -10.38 14.76 9.64
CA ASP A 562 -10.84 13.36 9.54
C ASP A 562 -10.42 12.73 8.21
N CYS A 563 -10.62 13.46 7.12
CA CYS A 563 -10.44 12.95 5.75
C CYS A 563 -8.97 12.75 5.37
N ILE A 564 -8.05 13.60 5.83
CA ILE A 564 -6.61 13.44 5.51
C ILE A 564 -6.01 12.20 6.20
N PRO A 565 -6.25 11.94 7.51
CA PRO A 565 -5.89 10.66 8.12
C PRO A 565 -6.45 9.44 7.35
N ALA A 566 -7.74 9.46 7.01
CA ALA A 566 -8.38 8.39 6.26
C ALA A 566 -7.71 8.17 4.89
N LEU A 567 -7.36 9.25 4.17
CA LEU A 567 -6.64 9.19 2.89
C LEU A 567 -5.28 8.50 3.04
N ILE A 568 -4.51 8.85 4.07
CA ILE A 568 -3.18 8.26 4.33
C ILE A 568 -3.30 6.77 4.67
N ASP A 569 -4.32 6.37 5.43
CA ASP A 569 -4.56 4.95 5.75
C ASP A 569 -5.01 4.16 4.51
N LEU A 570 -5.74 4.79 3.59
CA LEU A 570 -6.09 4.20 2.28
C LEU A 570 -4.87 4.06 1.37
N MET A 571 -3.98 5.06 1.36
CA MET A 571 -2.70 5.01 0.66
C MET A 571 -1.82 3.87 1.18
N GLU A 572 -1.66 3.75 2.50
CA GLU A 572 -0.88 2.67 3.14
C GLU A 572 -1.43 1.28 2.76
N ARG A 573 -2.76 1.15 2.67
CA ARG A 573 -3.44 -0.07 2.21
C ARG A 573 -3.45 -0.25 0.68
N ARG A 574 -2.93 0.73 -0.05
CA ARG A 574 -2.89 0.79 -1.52
C ARG A 574 -4.27 0.58 -2.14
N VAL A 575 -5.28 1.27 -1.63
CA VAL A 575 -6.65 1.20 -2.15
C VAL A 575 -6.77 2.02 -3.44
N GLY A 576 -7.28 1.41 -4.50
CA GLY A 576 -7.56 2.09 -5.77
C GLY A 576 -9.05 2.35 -6.03
N GLY A 577 -9.33 3.06 -7.11
CA GLY A 577 -10.68 3.40 -7.56
C GLY A 577 -11.05 4.86 -7.29
N ASN A 578 -12.29 5.23 -7.62
CA ASN A 578 -12.88 6.49 -7.19
C ASN A 578 -13.34 6.39 -5.74
N LEU A 579 -13.20 7.49 -5.01
CA LEU A 579 -13.68 7.62 -3.64
C LEU A 579 -14.14 9.05 -3.35
N ASN A 580 -15.37 9.22 -2.89
CA ASN A 580 -15.90 10.45 -2.33
C ASN A 580 -15.30 10.66 -0.93
N LEU A 581 -14.21 11.42 -0.84
CA LEU A 581 -13.49 11.69 0.41
C LEU A 581 -14.12 12.89 1.15
N VAL A 582 -15.32 12.68 1.66
CA VAL A 582 -16.13 13.65 2.41
C VAL A 582 -16.69 13.01 3.68
N ASN A 583 -17.00 13.81 4.68
CA ASN A 583 -17.64 13.28 5.88
C ASN A 583 -19.08 12.83 5.55
N PRO A 584 -19.57 11.72 6.15
CA PRO A 584 -20.95 11.29 6.01
C PRO A 584 -21.96 12.37 6.42
N GLN A 585 -23.17 12.28 5.88
CA GLN A 585 -24.28 13.22 6.09
C GLN A 585 -23.96 14.64 5.58
N PRO A 586 -24.43 15.01 4.37
CA PRO A 586 -24.35 16.37 3.86
C PRO A 586 -24.93 17.40 4.84
N ILE A 587 -24.33 18.58 4.90
CA ILE A 587 -24.70 19.66 5.82
C ILE A 587 -24.83 20.99 5.08
N SER A 588 -25.78 21.81 5.48
CA SER A 588 -25.91 23.17 4.95
C SER A 588 -24.99 24.15 5.69
N PHE A 589 -24.59 25.23 5.02
CA PHE A 589 -23.78 26.27 5.67
C PHE A 589 -24.53 26.94 6.83
N SER A 590 -25.86 27.06 6.75
CA SER A 590 -26.67 27.60 7.85
C SER A 590 -26.55 26.75 9.12
N GLN A 591 -26.54 25.41 8.96
CA GLN A 591 -26.35 24.47 10.07
C GLN A 591 -24.94 24.57 10.65
N ILE A 592 -23.90 24.72 9.82
CA ILE A 592 -22.53 24.92 10.30
C ILE A 592 -22.45 26.20 11.13
N LEU A 593 -22.96 27.32 10.63
CA LEU A 593 -22.94 28.61 11.34
C LEU A 593 -23.75 28.58 12.62
N LYS A 594 -24.88 27.86 12.64
CA LYS A 594 -25.69 27.65 13.85
C LYS A 594 -24.90 26.89 14.92
N LEU A 595 -24.22 25.80 14.55
CA LEU A 595 -23.35 25.05 15.47
C LEU A 595 -22.18 25.90 15.98
N TYR A 596 -21.54 26.67 15.10
CA TYR A 596 -20.46 27.57 15.48
C TYR A 596 -20.94 28.64 16.47
N LYS A 597 -22.12 29.23 16.22
CA LYS A 597 -22.73 30.23 17.10
C LYS A 597 -23.08 29.65 18.47
N GLU A 598 -23.57 28.42 18.51
CA GLU A 598 -23.93 27.73 19.74
C GLU A 598 -22.70 27.37 20.60
N ILE A 599 -21.58 26.98 19.97
CA ILE A 599 -20.44 26.38 20.68
C ILE A 599 -19.27 27.35 20.87
N VAL A 600 -18.96 28.19 19.88
CA VAL A 600 -17.73 29.00 19.84
C VAL A 600 -18.00 30.47 20.09
N CYS A 601 -18.89 31.09 19.31
CA CYS A 601 -19.10 32.54 19.37
C CYS A 601 -20.59 32.91 19.27
N SER A 602 -21.18 33.26 20.40
CA SER A 602 -22.60 33.63 20.48
C SER A 602 -22.94 34.94 19.76
N ASP A 603 -21.96 35.81 19.51
CA ASP A 603 -22.12 37.12 18.86
C ASP A 603 -21.74 37.12 17.37
N LEU A 604 -21.98 36.00 16.68
CA LEU A 604 -21.78 35.92 15.22
C LEU A 604 -22.67 36.94 14.48
N HIS A 605 -22.10 37.58 13.45
CA HIS A 605 -22.78 38.61 12.65
C HIS A 605 -24.09 38.10 12.04
N HIS A 606 -24.99 39.03 11.71
CA HIS A 606 -26.22 38.69 11.01
C HIS A 606 -25.95 38.29 9.56
N TYR A 607 -26.57 37.20 9.13
CA TYR A 607 -26.57 36.73 7.75
C TYR A 607 -28.01 36.38 7.33
N GLU A 608 -28.33 36.63 6.06
CA GLU A 608 -29.61 36.27 5.45
C GLU A 608 -29.56 34.84 4.92
N ILE A 609 -30.64 34.07 5.09
CA ILE A 609 -30.75 32.71 4.57
C ILE A 609 -31.63 32.72 3.32
N LEU A 610 -31.06 32.30 2.19
CA LEU A 610 -31.77 32.08 0.93
C LEU A 610 -32.23 30.62 0.88
N ASP A 611 -33.53 30.39 1.03
CA ASP A 611 -34.18 29.08 1.03
C ASP A 611 -34.97 28.83 -0.28
N ALA A 612 -35.59 27.65 -0.39
CA ALA A 612 -36.34 27.25 -1.59
C ALA A 612 -37.53 28.15 -1.98
N LYS A 613 -37.91 29.11 -1.12
CA LYS A 613 -38.96 30.10 -1.43
C LYS A 613 -38.40 31.33 -2.14
N ASP A 614 -37.09 31.54 -2.11
CA ASP A 614 -36.43 32.64 -2.80
C ASP A 614 -36.24 32.29 -4.29
N GLY A 615 -36.63 33.19 -5.19
CA GLY A 615 -36.45 32.97 -6.64
C GLY A 615 -35.00 32.77 -7.04
N LYS A 616 -34.04 33.39 -6.33
CA LYS A 616 -32.60 33.19 -6.55
C LYS A 616 -32.14 31.80 -6.19
N TYR A 617 -32.90 31.07 -5.36
CA TYR A 617 -32.49 29.76 -4.89
C TYR A 617 -32.33 28.77 -6.04
N HIS A 618 -33.35 28.69 -6.90
CA HIS A 618 -33.34 27.79 -8.04
C HIS A 618 -32.26 28.13 -9.08
N GLU A 619 -31.98 29.42 -9.28
CA GLU A 619 -30.91 29.87 -10.19
C GLU A 619 -29.52 29.50 -9.64
N LEU A 620 -29.32 29.63 -8.32
CA LEU A 620 -28.06 29.28 -7.65
C LEU A 620 -27.86 27.76 -7.52
N CYS A 621 -28.93 26.97 -7.40
CA CYS A 621 -28.86 25.50 -7.41
C CYS A 621 -28.20 24.98 -8.68
N ALA A 622 -28.61 25.52 -9.84
CA ALA A 622 -28.15 25.03 -11.14
C ALA A 622 -26.74 25.53 -11.51
N THR A 623 -26.26 26.59 -10.86
CA THR A 623 -25.00 27.26 -11.20
C THR A 623 -23.86 26.93 -10.23
N LYS A 624 -24.14 26.19 -9.14
CA LYS A 624 -23.14 25.75 -8.17
C LYS A 624 -23.11 24.23 -8.11
N GLY A 625 -21.91 23.66 -8.17
CA GLY A 625 -21.62 22.22 -8.01
C GLY A 625 -21.84 21.71 -6.57
N ASN A 626 -22.90 22.20 -5.93
CA ASN A 626 -23.31 21.86 -4.57
C ASN A 626 -24.20 20.62 -4.65
N CYS A 627 -23.77 19.52 -4.04
CA CYS A 627 -24.47 18.24 -4.09
C CYS A 627 -24.21 17.40 -2.83
N ALA A 628 -24.99 16.33 -2.67
CA ALA A 628 -24.74 15.24 -1.75
C ALA A 628 -23.97 14.13 -2.44
N LEU A 629 -22.86 13.70 -1.84
CA LEU A 629 -22.07 12.56 -2.26
C LEU A 629 -22.34 11.38 -1.32
N ASP A 630 -22.44 10.18 -1.89
CA ASP A 630 -22.56 8.94 -1.13
C ASP A 630 -21.22 8.57 -0.50
N THR A 631 -21.25 8.19 0.78
CA THR A 631 -20.06 7.85 1.57
C THR A 631 -19.99 6.38 1.95
N SER A 632 -20.89 5.53 1.45
CA SER A 632 -21.01 4.13 1.88
C SER A 632 -19.69 3.37 1.72
N LYS A 633 -18.97 3.61 0.61
CA LYS A 633 -17.66 3.01 0.35
C LYS A 633 -16.58 3.53 1.30
N LEU A 634 -16.58 4.82 1.60
CA LEU A 634 -15.64 5.42 2.56
C LEU A 634 -15.88 4.88 3.97
N GLU A 635 -17.14 4.79 4.40
CA GLU A 635 -17.53 4.24 5.71
C GLU A 635 -17.15 2.76 5.83
N GLN A 636 -17.30 1.98 4.75
CA GLN A 636 -16.83 0.58 4.73
C GLN A 636 -15.31 0.49 4.87
N LEU A 637 -14.55 1.36 4.20
CA LEU A 637 -13.09 1.33 4.20
C LEU A 637 -12.48 1.99 5.44
N CYS A 638 -13.18 2.94 6.06
CA CYS A 638 -12.75 3.75 7.19
C CYS A 638 -13.90 3.90 8.20
N PRO A 639 -14.24 2.84 8.97
CA PRO A 639 -15.41 2.82 9.84
C PRO A 639 -15.42 3.88 10.95
N GLU A 640 -14.24 4.41 11.30
CA GLU A 640 -14.06 5.42 12.35
C GLU A 640 -14.33 6.86 11.87
N ILE A 641 -14.67 7.06 10.58
CA ILE A 641 -14.89 8.40 10.06
C ILE A 641 -16.20 8.99 10.62
N PRO A 642 -16.15 10.12 11.35
CA PRO A 642 -17.34 10.72 11.92
C PRO A 642 -18.18 11.42 10.84
N ASN A 643 -19.50 11.44 11.04
CA ASN A 643 -20.37 12.29 10.21
C ASN A 643 -20.05 13.78 10.41
N SER A 644 -20.50 14.60 9.46
CA SER A 644 -20.20 16.04 9.43
C SER A 644 -20.60 16.76 10.73
N PHE A 645 -21.75 16.42 11.32
CA PHE A 645 -22.23 17.06 12.55
C PHE A 645 -21.35 16.73 13.76
N GLU A 646 -21.03 15.45 13.95
CA GLU A 646 -20.19 14.98 15.06
C GLU A 646 -18.79 15.59 15.00
N SER A 647 -18.19 15.60 13.80
CA SER A 647 -16.87 16.18 13.59
C SER A 647 -16.84 17.68 13.84
N LEU A 648 -17.78 18.43 13.27
CA LEU A 648 -17.89 19.88 13.50
C LEU A 648 -18.07 20.21 14.97
N ARG A 649 -18.95 19.48 15.68
CA ARG A 649 -19.16 19.68 17.12
C ARG A 649 -17.87 19.46 17.91
N LYS A 650 -17.13 18.38 17.61
CA LYS A 650 -15.85 18.06 18.26
C LYS A 650 -14.80 19.13 17.97
N GLY A 651 -14.67 19.58 16.73
CA GLY A 651 -13.71 20.63 16.36
C GLY A 651 -14.05 21.99 16.96
N PHE A 652 -15.33 22.38 16.96
CA PHE A 652 -15.79 23.61 17.59
C PHE A 652 -15.59 23.61 19.11
N MET A 653 -15.78 22.47 19.79
CA MET A 653 -15.44 22.35 21.21
C MET A 653 -13.95 22.60 21.46
N LYS A 654 -13.06 22.02 20.63
CA LYS A 654 -11.61 22.29 20.73
C LYS A 654 -11.28 23.76 20.49
N MET A 655 -11.90 24.41 19.50
CA MET A 655 -11.70 25.85 19.25
C MET A 655 -12.08 26.71 20.46
N ARG A 656 -13.23 26.41 21.08
CA ARG A 656 -13.68 27.09 22.29
C ARG A 656 -12.67 26.92 23.42
N ASP A 657 -12.21 25.70 23.67
CA ASP A 657 -11.30 25.42 24.78
C ASP A 657 -9.95 26.14 24.59
N ILE A 658 -9.40 26.19 23.37
CA ILE A 658 -8.19 26.98 23.04
C ILE A 658 -8.43 28.49 23.29
N SER A 659 -9.59 29.02 22.91
CA SER A 659 -9.92 30.43 23.13
C SER A 659 -10.05 30.79 24.62
N CYS A 660 -10.56 29.87 25.44
CA CYS A 660 -10.66 30.05 26.89
C CYS A 660 -9.27 30.04 27.56
N ASP A 661 -8.38 29.13 27.17
CA ASP A 661 -7.03 29.07 27.71
C ASP A 661 -6.18 30.29 27.35
N SER A 662 -6.32 30.81 26.11
CA SER A 662 -5.62 32.04 25.72
C SER A 662 -6.04 33.27 26.54
N ASN A 663 -7.29 33.32 27.00
CA ASN A 663 -7.78 34.41 27.85
C ASN A 663 -7.28 34.29 29.30
N LEU A 664 -7.05 33.08 29.80
CA LEU A 664 -6.51 32.80 31.15
C LEU A 664 -5.01 33.11 31.28
N VAL A 665 -4.24 33.04 30.17
CA VAL A 665 -2.81 33.41 30.16
C VAL A 665 -2.61 34.93 30.01
N SER A 666 -3.63 35.65 29.52
CA SER A 666 -3.60 37.11 29.37
C SER A 666 -4.20 37.90 30.55
N SER A 667 -4.75 37.23 31.56
CA SER A 667 -5.24 37.81 32.82
C SER A 667 -4.24 37.57 33.95
#